data_AF-A0A5C7B074-F1
#
_entry.id   AF-A0A5C7B074-F1
#
_cell.length_a   1.000
_cell.length_b   1.000
_cell.length_c   1.000
_cell.angle_alpha   90.00
_cell.angle_beta   90.00
_cell.angle_gamma   90.00
#
_symmetry.space_group_name_H-M   'P 1'
#
loop_
_entity.id
_entity.type
_entity.pdbx_description
1 polymer ?
#
loop_
_entity_poly.entity_id
_entity_poly.type
_entity_poly.pdbx_seq_one_letter_code
_entity_poly.pdbx_strand_id
1 'polypeptide(L)'
;MKKKFWIITVLFLCIGFNTNVFAQDTDGDSIADSADLDDDNDGIPDSQEINCAASYIDLAQTFNDRRSNPGVVNNAYPYGGVTVDFTYSLVGTATWASGVRSITGAGITGEYIQTQVRNSDFPNGDVAVYRFSFSEPVYNLSFKMGGFDNQDRADIYANNSGVSKTVSITDINLSGGAISGNSAYDVNGVNGNAPLNSVQVNIYGPLNELIIEIAKDDGESANATIQMYEWQYCAAIHSDNDGIPDHLDIDADNDGIPDNVEAQPTIGYVAPSGNGTAMTDANNDGIDDNYGAGLLTLEDTDRDGTPDYIDVDADNDGTPDVEENGMPNTLLGTDADTDGLDDAFETTNTNDAVIDANEDIENPSDLSILPDTDGDLNSGGDLDYRDVFTPNPPVYATIDFDGVDDYLSTTAFVGGQNNITIMAWMKSDIGNTRDMIIAGEDVSCSIWLKDGDIPMFTIKTVANSAVTLSASSSVNCNEWHHVAASYNSLTGLVSLYVDGALVASTNLSVVGSAIENSVNSNGNFEVGRLSTTLTDKKYFKGDIDEVRVFNAALTTSQIQGMVYQEINESAGSVSGSVVPKNIQDTQTNATVAWASLIAYYPMTNIKTDRTTDYSGHNRLLYLNNITTVQEQTAPMPYRAVSYGNWNSVSTWAHGSVWDIEDVSTNKAWSIVKIEEDVVTSNSHTTYGLVIDAGKRLTVSGDNLIKNTWYLELNGVIDLLNDSQLIQTEQSDLVTSADGRILRRQQGESNPYRYNYWSSPIGAQSTTGLTNNNASTNNTNNTPYRLNMIKDDAGTNCLFTSNYTANGNISTYWIYTYKNGVTYWDWERVSTSRDLAPGLGYTQKGTGIAASEQQYIFEGKPNNGTIIVEVEDKGGAGSEQDVTRTNFLLGNPYASAIDIHKFIDDNQGVIDGTLQLWQQWSGNSHNLNEYNGGYAQVNKTGGVRAFQFVGISGAHNGSQDGTLVPSRYLPVSQGFVVEVVANGEVKFNNAQRVFVKEADADGTYDNGSVFFKGGNSKSKTSKSVAQTQTETPVMQKIRLEFSALSGPSTHRELLLGFSDFTTDGYDYGYEAKSSESNNNDLNLSLEGENMNIQAYGPVSNDKIVPLNFKSSGSNSFEIKITDKVHFSEEQSIYLRDNMLGTYFNLSEGEAYSFTSEKGKFNDRFEIVFQSEQAALSTEQAEVDANFVYYTNTDHKLYAKKLNGTVKRLALVSITGQIVLEKNNVSPQVLQNGITIPKVASGGYVVFLRTDDNQVITKKIVVN
;
A
#
# COMPACT_ATOMS: atom_id res chain seq x y z
N MET A 1 63.51 -91.38 35.72
CA MET A 1 63.98 -91.98 37.00
C MET A 1 64.75 -90.90 37.76
N LYS A 2 64.27 -90.51 38.97
CA LYS A 2 64.79 -89.47 39.91
C LYS A 2 64.71 -88.00 39.43
N LYS A 3 64.48 -86.96 40.26
CA LYS A 3 63.80 -86.72 41.56
C LYS A 3 64.20 -85.27 41.97
N LYS A 4 63.23 -84.46 42.45
CA LYS A 4 63.35 -83.32 43.41
C LYS A 4 64.11 -82.06 42.93
N PHE A 5 63.59 -80.83 43.03
CA PHE A 5 63.33 -80.02 44.25
C PHE A 5 62.47 -78.78 43.82
N TRP A 6 61.23 -78.56 44.30
CA TRP A 6 60.79 -77.64 45.40
C TRP A 6 61.04 -76.13 45.11
N ILE A 7 60.17 -75.13 45.34
CA ILE A 7 58.79 -74.95 45.82
C ILE A 7 58.40 -73.47 45.53
N ILE A 8 57.10 -73.17 45.48
CA ILE A 8 56.33 -71.92 45.78
C ILE A 8 55.31 -71.62 44.65
N THR A 9 54.04 -71.56 45.06
CA THR A 9 52.81 -71.13 44.36
C THR A 9 52.05 -72.10 43.43
N VAL A 10 51.55 -73.22 43.98
CA VAL A 10 50.24 -73.80 43.57
C VAL A 10 49.53 -74.32 44.82
N LEU A 11 48.57 -73.54 45.30
CA LEU A 11 47.41 -73.90 46.12
C LEU A 11 46.50 -72.66 45.98
N PHE A 12 45.66 -72.57 44.95
CA PHE A 12 44.34 -73.18 44.90
C PHE A 12 43.95 -73.49 43.45
N LEU A 13 43.60 -74.76 43.20
CA LEU A 13 42.76 -75.17 42.08
C LEU A 13 41.51 -75.81 42.71
N CYS A 14 40.35 -75.56 42.12
CA CYS A 14 39.03 -76.15 42.42
C CYS A 14 38.25 -75.62 43.63
N ILE A 15 37.62 -74.45 43.44
CA ILE A 15 36.17 -74.34 43.61
C ILE A 15 35.65 -73.82 42.27
N GLY A 16 34.76 -74.58 41.63
CA GLY A 16 34.02 -74.07 40.48
C GLY A 16 33.09 -72.98 40.95
N PHE A 17 33.41 -71.75 40.59
CA PHE A 17 32.42 -70.70 40.42
C PHE A 17 32.42 -70.40 38.93
N ASN A 18 31.32 -70.72 38.26
CA ASN A 18 30.91 -69.93 37.10
C ASN A 18 30.67 -68.53 37.67
N THR A 19 31.67 -67.66 37.59
CA THR A 19 31.36 -66.24 37.48
C THR A 19 31.06 -66.05 36.01
N ASN A 20 29.79 -66.20 35.65
CA ASN A 20 29.28 -65.36 34.56
C ASN A 20 29.59 -63.95 35.03
N VAL A 21 30.66 -63.36 34.50
CA VAL A 21 30.69 -61.91 34.38
C VAL A 21 29.53 -61.67 33.44
N PHE A 22 28.41 -61.16 33.97
CA PHE A 22 27.34 -60.68 33.11
C PHE A 22 28.00 -59.68 32.14
N ALA A 23 27.66 -59.77 30.87
CA ALA A 23 27.98 -58.68 29.96
C ALA A 23 27.33 -57.42 30.56
N GLN A 24 27.99 -56.28 30.38
CA GLN A 24 27.39 -55.00 30.72
C GLN A 24 26.14 -54.83 29.83
N ASP A 25 25.11 -54.27 30.43
CA ASP A 25 23.71 -54.16 30.01
C ASP A 25 23.23 -52.92 30.78
N THR A 26 23.45 -51.75 30.18
CA THR A 26 23.39 -50.43 30.84
C THR A 26 21.93 -50.03 31.12
N ASP A 27 21.08 -50.15 30.12
CA ASP A 27 19.63 -49.93 30.10
C ASP A 27 18.79 -51.06 30.76
N GLY A 28 19.33 -52.28 30.88
CA GLY A 28 18.70 -53.38 31.59
C GLY A 28 17.60 -54.11 30.80
N ASP A 29 17.64 -54.07 29.47
CA ASP A 29 16.68 -54.72 28.58
C ASP A 29 16.95 -56.23 28.37
N SER A 30 18.09 -56.73 28.89
CA SER A 30 18.61 -58.09 28.73
C SER A 30 19.28 -58.41 27.40
N ILE A 31 19.50 -57.41 26.56
CA ILE A 31 20.55 -57.36 25.55
C ILE A 31 21.81 -56.91 26.31
N ALA A 32 22.89 -56.61 25.63
CA ALA A 32 24.15 -56.35 26.30
C ALA A 32 24.94 -55.47 25.38
N ASP A 33 25.55 -54.41 25.90
CA ASP A 33 26.09 -53.27 25.14
C ASP A 33 26.94 -53.67 23.92
N SER A 34 27.58 -54.84 24.00
CA SER A 34 28.34 -55.39 22.86
C SER A 34 27.54 -55.86 21.65
N ALA A 35 26.23 -55.98 21.77
CA ALA A 35 25.28 -56.50 20.80
C ALA A 35 23.99 -55.66 20.74
N ASP A 36 23.90 -54.65 21.60
CA ASP A 36 22.91 -53.59 21.55
C ASP A 36 23.18 -52.64 20.39
N LEU A 37 22.18 -51.88 19.99
CA LEU A 37 22.31 -50.81 18.99
C LEU A 37 21.99 -49.43 19.55
N ASP A 38 21.55 -49.37 20.82
CA ASP A 38 21.05 -48.20 21.54
C ASP A 38 21.26 -48.52 23.04
N ASP A 39 22.47 -48.26 23.53
CA ASP A 39 22.97 -48.78 24.82
C ASP A 39 22.25 -48.17 26.07
N ASP A 40 21.52 -47.06 25.93
CA ASP A 40 20.76 -46.36 26.99
C ASP A 40 19.23 -46.27 26.74
N ASN A 41 18.74 -46.74 25.58
CA ASN A 41 17.34 -46.76 25.15
C ASN A 41 16.68 -45.38 24.97
N ASP A 42 17.46 -44.33 24.73
CA ASP A 42 16.94 -43.00 24.39
C ASP A 42 16.32 -42.95 22.98
N GLY A 43 16.47 -44.02 22.19
CA GLY A 43 15.93 -44.16 20.84
C GLY A 43 16.87 -43.63 19.76
N ILE A 44 17.96 -42.95 20.11
CA ILE A 44 19.06 -42.54 19.25
C ILE A 44 20.02 -43.74 19.15
N PRO A 45 20.24 -44.32 17.95
CA PRO A 45 21.14 -45.46 17.87
C PRO A 45 22.59 -45.02 18.05
N ASP A 46 23.42 -45.81 18.75
CA ASP A 46 24.85 -45.54 19.01
C ASP A 46 25.57 -44.98 17.78
N SER A 47 25.22 -45.49 16.59
CA SER A 47 25.77 -45.03 15.31
C SER A 47 25.66 -43.53 15.03
N GLN A 48 24.77 -42.80 15.70
CA GLN A 48 24.66 -41.33 15.68
C GLN A 48 25.60 -40.68 16.73
N GLU A 49 25.97 -41.39 17.79
CA GLU A 49 26.69 -40.87 18.96
C GLU A 49 28.13 -41.41 19.10
N ILE A 50 28.56 -42.28 18.19
CA ILE A 50 29.97 -42.67 18.05
C ILE A 50 30.61 -42.13 16.77
N ASN A 51 31.74 -41.46 16.93
CA ASN A 51 32.51 -40.88 15.83
C ASN A 51 33.47 -41.91 15.22
N CYS A 52 33.14 -42.45 14.04
CA CYS A 52 33.96 -43.42 13.31
C CYS A 52 34.97 -42.80 12.33
N ALA A 53 36.21 -43.30 12.32
CA ALA A 53 37.24 -42.85 11.38
C ALA A 53 36.88 -43.07 9.91
N ALA A 54 36.55 -41.98 9.21
CA ALA A 54 36.21 -41.99 7.77
C ALA A 54 37.35 -42.47 6.86
N SER A 55 38.59 -42.48 7.36
CA SER A 55 39.75 -43.03 6.68
C SER A 55 40.75 -43.62 7.69
N TYR A 56 41.91 -44.07 7.23
CA TYR A 56 42.94 -44.60 8.11
C TYR A 56 43.51 -43.53 9.03
N ILE A 57 43.67 -43.88 10.30
CA ILE A 57 44.28 -43.06 11.34
C ILE A 57 45.78 -43.02 11.10
N ASP A 58 46.32 -41.82 10.89
CA ASP A 58 47.73 -41.61 10.67
C ASP A 58 48.53 -41.82 11.97
N LEU A 59 49.72 -42.40 11.81
CA LEU A 59 50.65 -42.56 12.90
C LEU A 59 51.18 -41.19 13.35
N ALA A 60 50.95 -40.80 14.60
CA ALA A 60 51.26 -39.46 15.09
C ALA A 60 52.76 -39.17 15.30
N GLN A 61 53.62 -40.18 15.23
CA GLN A 61 55.06 -39.98 15.40
C GLN A 61 55.92 -41.00 14.66
N THR A 62 57.11 -40.55 14.24
CA THR A 62 58.09 -41.42 13.60
C THR A 62 58.90 -42.23 14.65
N PHE A 63 58.87 -43.56 14.58
CA PHE A 63 59.74 -44.43 15.38
C PHE A 63 61.14 -44.53 14.74
N ASN A 64 62.15 -43.94 15.38
CA ASN A 64 63.55 -44.02 14.96
C ASN A 64 64.25 -45.29 15.47
N ASP A 65 63.88 -46.45 14.92
CA ASP A 65 64.58 -47.74 15.13
C ASP A 65 64.81 -48.05 16.63
N ARG A 66 63.74 -47.94 17.44
CA ARG A 66 63.80 -48.01 18.90
C ARG A 66 64.03 -49.45 19.37
N ARG A 67 65.04 -49.67 20.22
CA ARG A 67 65.48 -51.01 20.69
C ARG A 67 65.44 -51.16 22.22
N SER A 68 64.75 -50.28 22.93
CA SER A 68 64.54 -50.42 24.38
C SER A 68 63.73 -51.68 24.70
N ASN A 69 63.96 -52.28 25.86
CA ASN A 69 63.19 -53.43 26.34
C ASN A 69 62.99 -53.35 27.87
N PRO A 70 61.77 -53.10 28.37
CA PRO A 70 60.59 -52.69 27.60
C PRO A 70 60.78 -51.29 27.00
N GLY A 71 60.02 -50.97 25.96
CA GLY A 71 59.90 -49.63 25.38
C GLY A 71 58.45 -49.17 25.35
N VAL A 72 58.26 -47.86 25.37
CA VAL A 72 56.94 -47.22 25.36
C VAL A 72 56.97 -46.06 24.35
N VAL A 73 55.88 -45.92 23.62
CA VAL A 73 55.62 -44.83 22.68
C VAL A 73 54.21 -44.31 22.97
N ASN A 74 54.13 -43.16 23.61
CA ASN A 74 52.85 -42.57 23.98
C ASN A 74 52.19 -41.95 22.76
N ASN A 75 50.87 -42.08 22.63
CA ASN A 75 50.08 -41.47 21.56
C ASN A 75 50.55 -41.85 20.14
N ALA A 76 50.50 -43.14 19.81
CA ALA A 76 50.88 -43.68 18.51
C ALA A 76 49.81 -43.42 17.43
N TYR A 77 48.52 -43.58 17.74
CA TYR A 77 47.40 -43.42 16.81
C TYR A 77 46.24 -42.63 17.47
N PRO A 78 46.39 -41.32 17.72
CA PRO A 78 45.30 -40.49 18.24
C PRO A 78 44.17 -40.35 17.23
N TYR A 79 42.93 -40.49 17.69
CA TYR A 79 41.73 -40.22 16.90
C TYR A 79 40.54 -40.03 17.84
N GLY A 80 39.71 -39.02 17.57
CA GLY A 80 38.46 -38.75 18.30
C GLY A 80 38.64 -38.61 19.82
N GLY A 81 39.59 -37.79 20.29
CA GLY A 81 39.89 -37.65 21.73
C GLY A 81 40.75 -38.78 22.32
N VAL A 82 40.57 -40.00 21.82
CA VAL A 82 41.29 -41.19 22.29
C VAL A 82 42.79 -41.11 21.99
N THR A 83 43.61 -41.32 23.02
CA THR A 83 45.06 -41.51 22.89
C THR A 83 45.43 -42.99 22.97
N VAL A 84 46.35 -43.42 22.09
CA VAL A 84 46.75 -44.84 22.00
C VAL A 84 48.23 -45.00 22.35
N ASP A 85 48.53 -45.58 23.51
CA ASP A 85 49.89 -45.84 23.95
C ASP A 85 50.39 -47.19 23.45
N PHE A 86 51.49 -47.19 22.70
CA PHE A 86 52.13 -48.38 22.14
C PHE A 86 53.35 -48.80 22.98
N THR A 87 53.24 -49.93 23.66
CA THR A 87 54.32 -50.55 24.43
C THR A 87 54.85 -51.81 23.74
N TYR A 88 56.13 -52.08 23.90
CA TYR A 88 56.77 -53.26 23.30
C TYR A 88 57.83 -53.84 24.22
N SER A 89 57.88 -55.17 24.30
CA SER A 89 58.83 -55.88 25.15
C SER A 89 59.20 -57.25 24.57
N LEU A 90 60.29 -57.83 25.05
CA LEU A 90 60.74 -59.16 24.67
C LEU A 90 60.66 -60.09 25.89
N VAL A 91 60.10 -61.27 25.70
CA VAL A 91 59.97 -62.33 26.70
C VAL A 91 60.99 -63.43 26.41
N GLY A 92 61.60 -63.96 27.47
CA GLY A 92 62.53 -65.10 27.37
C GLY A 92 63.89 -64.74 26.74
N THR A 93 64.30 -65.46 25.69
CA THR A 93 65.62 -65.31 25.03
C THR A 93 65.65 -64.44 23.77
N ALA A 94 64.50 -63.89 23.37
CA ALA A 94 64.34 -63.05 22.18
C ALA A 94 65.20 -61.76 22.24
N THR A 95 65.64 -61.29 21.07
CA THR A 95 66.46 -60.06 20.92
C THR A 95 65.99 -59.19 19.76
N TRP A 96 66.13 -57.86 19.87
CA TRP A 96 65.82 -56.94 18.77
C TRP A 96 66.84 -57.09 17.63
N ALA A 97 66.38 -57.45 16.42
CA ALA A 97 67.20 -57.33 15.21
C ALA A 97 67.25 -55.89 14.74
N SER A 98 66.07 -55.30 14.50
CA SER A 98 65.87 -53.88 14.16
C SER A 98 64.58 -53.36 14.77
N GLY A 99 64.49 -53.44 16.10
CA GLY A 99 63.54 -52.70 16.96
C GLY A 99 62.11 -52.53 16.46
N VAL A 100 61.54 -51.38 16.83
CA VAL A 100 60.29 -50.82 16.28
C VAL A 100 60.66 -49.56 15.48
N ARG A 101 60.18 -49.45 14.24
CA ARG A 101 60.42 -48.29 13.36
C ARG A 101 59.20 -47.90 12.52
N SER A 102 59.11 -46.63 12.13
CA SER A 102 58.16 -46.16 11.12
C SER A 102 58.70 -46.47 9.73
N ILE A 103 57.82 -46.86 8.82
CA ILE A 103 58.17 -47.08 7.42
C ILE A 103 57.16 -46.37 6.51
N THR A 104 57.68 -45.83 5.41
CA THR A 104 56.90 -45.34 4.28
C THR A 104 57.23 -46.19 3.05
N GLY A 105 56.20 -46.61 2.31
CA GLY A 105 56.35 -47.28 1.02
C GLY A 105 56.35 -48.81 1.06
N ALA A 106 55.28 -49.38 0.50
CA ALA A 106 55.19 -50.74 -0.06
C ALA A 106 53.91 -50.92 -0.93
N GLY A 107 53.21 -49.83 -1.30
CA GLY A 107 51.82 -49.91 -1.79
C GLY A 107 50.78 -49.83 -0.66
N ILE A 108 51.18 -49.33 0.51
CA ILE A 108 50.37 -49.06 1.70
C ILE A 108 50.28 -47.53 1.87
N THR A 109 49.12 -47.02 2.30
CA THR A 109 48.89 -45.59 2.53
C THR A 109 49.40 -45.18 3.91
N GLY A 110 50.07 -44.02 4.04
CA GLY A 110 50.54 -43.47 5.32
C GLY A 110 51.87 -44.04 5.86
N GLU A 111 52.32 -43.53 7.02
CA GLU A 111 53.40 -44.14 7.82
C GLU A 111 52.83 -45.26 8.71
N TYR A 112 53.57 -46.36 8.87
CA TYR A 112 53.10 -47.50 9.67
C TYR A 112 54.19 -48.14 10.54
N ILE A 113 53.77 -48.95 11.51
CA ILE A 113 54.67 -49.63 12.45
C ILE A 113 55.26 -50.86 11.78
N GLN A 114 56.59 -50.92 11.67
CA GLN A 114 57.32 -52.15 11.39
C GLN A 114 58.08 -52.60 12.64
N THR A 115 57.95 -53.90 12.95
CA THR A 115 58.66 -54.54 14.05
C THR A 115 59.61 -55.60 13.52
N GLN A 116 60.76 -55.80 14.20
CA GLN A 116 61.70 -56.84 13.82
C GLN A 116 62.44 -57.46 15.02
N VAL A 117 61.99 -58.66 15.41
CA VAL A 117 62.58 -59.48 16.47
C VAL A 117 63.38 -60.64 15.88
N ARG A 118 64.33 -61.19 16.64
CA ARG A 118 65.09 -62.40 16.29
C ARG A 118 65.27 -63.29 17.53
N ASN A 119 65.43 -64.60 17.31
CA ASN A 119 65.47 -65.63 18.36
C ASN A 119 64.15 -65.70 19.16
N SER A 120 63.03 -65.46 18.49
CA SER A 120 61.70 -65.64 19.06
C SER A 120 61.10 -66.97 18.58
N ASP A 121 60.49 -67.71 19.48
CA ASP A 121 60.03 -69.09 19.32
C ASP A 121 58.77 -69.34 20.16
N PHE A 122 57.61 -69.49 19.51
CA PHE A 122 56.34 -69.76 20.18
C PHE A 122 56.35 -71.04 21.03
N PRO A 123 56.77 -72.22 20.49
CA PRO A 123 56.92 -73.45 21.28
C PRO A 123 57.70 -73.32 22.60
N ASN A 124 58.68 -72.42 22.67
CA ASN A 124 59.50 -72.18 23.87
C ASN A 124 59.05 -70.96 24.71
N GLY A 125 58.05 -70.20 24.25
CA GLY A 125 57.52 -69.01 24.94
C GLY A 125 58.41 -67.76 24.80
N ASP A 126 59.35 -67.75 23.84
CA ASP A 126 60.24 -66.62 23.58
C ASP A 126 59.57 -65.68 22.55
N VAL A 127 58.83 -64.65 22.98
CA VAL A 127 58.02 -63.80 22.06
C VAL A 127 58.37 -62.31 22.16
N ALA A 128 58.07 -61.54 21.11
CA ALA A 128 57.93 -60.09 21.21
C ALA A 128 56.46 -59.75 21.50
N VAL A 129 56.21 -59.00 22.57
CA VAL A 129 54.86 -58.58 22.99
C VAL A 129 54.71 -57.10 22.66
N TYR A 130 53.70 -56.78 21.87
CA TYR A 130 53.29 -55.42 21.53
C TYR A 130 51.93 -55.16 22.15
N ARG A 131 51.75 -54.05 22.85
CA ARG A 131 50.49 -53.69 23.49
C ARG A 131 50.09 -52.28 23.11
N PHE A 132 48.87 -52.12 22.64
CA PHE A 132 48.20 -50.84 22.42
C PHE A 132 47.18 -50.65 23.54
N SER A 133 47.33 -49.59 24.32
CA SER A 133 46.42 -49.22 25.40
C SER A 133 45.72 -47.93 24.99
N PHE A 134 44.39 -47.94 24.98
CA PHE A 134 43.55 -46.81 24.62
C PHE A 134 43.19 -46.04 25.90
N SER A 135 43.11 -44.70 25.85
CA SER A 135 42.75 -43.88 27.03
C SER A 135 41.33 -44.13 27.51
N GLU A 136 40.44 -44.48 26.59
CA GLU A 136 39.07 -44.95 26.80
C GLU A 136 38.77 -46.10 25.82
N PRO A 137 37.67 -46.85 26.00
CA PRO A 137 37.28 -47.89 25.05
C PRO A 137 37.08 -47.31 23.63
N VAL A 138 37.59 -48.02 22.63
CA VAL A 138 37.31 -47.74 21.21
C VAL A 138 36.43 -48.82 20.60
N TYR A 139 35.67 -48.45 19.59
CA TYR A 139 34.70 -49.32 18.94
C TYR A 139 35.16 -49.67 17.52
N ASN A 140 34.77 -50.84 17.03
CA ASN A 140 35.01 -51.26 15.64
C ASN A 140 36.48 -51.16 15.17
N LEU A 141 37.43 -51.50 16.05
CA LEU A 141 38.85 -51.45 15.73
C LEU A 141 39.19 -52.36 14.55
N SER A 142 39.78 -51.77 13.52
CA SER A 142 40.20 -52.43 12.29
C SER A 142 41.62 -52.02 11.91
N PHE A 143 42.49 -52.99 11.61
CA PHE A 143 43.83 -52.71 11.08
C PHE A 143 44.38 -53.89 10.29
N LYS A 144 45.40 -53.65 9.47
CA LYS A 144 46.05 -54.69 8.68
C LYS A 144 47.39 -55.07 9.25
N MET A 145 47.70 -56.36 9.16
CA MET A 145 49.01 -56.91 9.50
C MET A 145 49.59 -57.63 8.29
N GLY A 146 50.87 -57.44 8.02
CA GLY A 146 51.55 -58.12 6.91
C GLY A 146 53.00 -58.44 7.22
N GLY A 147 53.65 -59.12 6.27
CA GLY A 147 55.02 -59.59 6.44
C GLY A 147 55.12 -60.99 7.05
N PHE A 148 54.03 -61.78 7.00
CA PHE A 148 54.06 -63.18 7.41
C PHE A 148 54.91 -63.99 6.42
N ASP A 149 56.17 -64.21 6.76
CA ASP A 149 57.09 -65.05 5.99
C ASP A 149 57.98 -65.94 6.85
N ASN A 150 58.55 -66.97 6.21
CA ASN A 150 59.51 -67.88 6.82
C ASN A 150 59.05 -68.40 8.20
N GLN A 151 57.80 -68.87 8.30
CA GLN A 151 57.19 -69.37 9.54
C GLN A 151 56.99 -68.30 10.64
N ASP A 152 56.80 -67.04 10.26
CA ASP A 152 56.30 -66.00 11.16
C ASP A 152 54.88 -66.27 11.61
N ARG A 153 54.63 -66.04 12.90
CA ARG A 153 53.31 -66.13 13.53
C ARG A 153 53.05 -64.87 14.37
N ALA A 154 51.78 -64.46 14.41
CA ALA A 154 51.26 -63.47 15.34
C ALA A 154 50.03 -64.01 16.05
N ASP A 155 50.01 -63.92 17.39
CA ASP A 155 48.85 -64.23 18.24
C ASP A 155 48.28 -62.90 18.78
N ILE A 156 46.98 -62.68 18.58
CA ILE A 156 46.31 -61.41 18.89
C ILE A 156 45.32 -61.61 20.04
N TYR A 157 45.35 -60.71 21.02
CA TYR A 157 44.45 -60.70 22.16
C TYR A 157 43.86 -59.31 22.29
N ALA A 158 42.54 -59.23 22.44
CA ALA A 158 41.80 -58.00 22.61
C ALA A 158 41.08 -58.07 23.96
N ASN A 159 41.12 -56.99 24.74
CA ASN A 159 40.48 -56.91 26.05
C ASN A 159 39.77 -55.56 26.24
N ASN A 160 38.59 -55.59 26.86
CA ASN A 160 37.96 -54.42 27.45
C ASN A 160 37.90 -54.63 28.96
N SER A 161 38.60 -53.80 29.74
CA SER A 161 38.56 -53.81 31.21
C SER A 161 38.81 -55.19 31.84
N GLY A 162 39.69 -55.97 31.21
CA GLY A 162 40.06 -57.33 31.64
C GLY A 162 39.17 -58.46 31.11
N VAL A 163 38.12 -58.15 30.34
CA VAL A 163 37.26 -59.11 29.62
C VAL A 163 37.78 -59.29 28.20
N SER A 164 37.97 -60.54 27.77
CA SER A 164 38.52 -60.83 26.44
C SER A 164 37.48 -60.63 25.34
N LYS A 165 37.82 -59.85 24.30
CA LYS A 165 37.01 -59.61 23.10
C LYS A 165 37.40 -60.56 21.97
N THR A 166 36.42 -60.88 21.11
CA THR A 166 36.63 -61.75 19.95
C THR A 166 37.46 -61.03 18.89
N VAL A 167 38.52 -61.68 18.40
CA VAL A 167 39.35 -61.17 17.31
C VAL A 167 38.97 -61.87 16.02
N SER A 168 38.54 -61.10 15.01
CA SER A 168 38.24 -61.62 13.67
C SER A 168 39.40 -61.35 12.73
N ILE A 169 40.03 -62.40 12.21
CA ILE A 169 41.14 -62.29 11.27
C ILE A 169 40.68 -62.79 9.91
N THR A 170 40.77 -61.94 8.88
CA THR A 170 40.42 -62.27 7.50
C THR A 170 41.66 -62.29 6.62
N ASP A 171 41.79 -63.34 5.80
CA ASP A 171 42.87 -63.45 4.84
C ASP A 171 42.72 -62.39 3.73
N ILE A 172 43.76 -61.57 3.52
CA ILE A 172 43.84 -60.66 2.38
C ILE A 172 44.54 -61.37 1.22
N ASN A 173 45.72 -61.94 1.47
CA ASN A 173 46.57 -62.59 0.47
C ASN A 173 47.71 -63.44 1.06
N LEU A 174 47.47 -64.18 2.15
CA LEU A 174 48.42 -65.11 2.78
C LEU A 174 48.80 -66.25 1.81
N SER A 175 49.87 -66.07 1.04
CA SER A 175 50.38 -67.10 0.15
C SER A 175 51.15 -68.16 0.95
N GLY A 176 50.45 -69.20 1.40
CA GLY A 176 51.06 -70.31 2.15
C GLY A 176 50.97 -70.17 3.67
N GLY A 177 50.20 -69.19 4.17
CA GLY A 177 49.83 -69.08 5.58
C GLY A 177 48.48 -69.71 5.91
N ALA A 178 48.13 -69.67 7.20
CA ALA A 178 46.85 -70.11 7.75
C ALA A 178 46.40 -69.15 8.87
N ILE A 179 45.08 -69.13 9.10
CA ILE A 179 44.44 -68.43 10.21
C ILE A 179 43.79 -69.49 11.10
N SER A 180 44.03 -69.43 12.41
CA SER A 180 43.44 -70.35 13.39
C SER A 180 43.13 -69.61 14.68
N GLY A 181 41.83 -69.36 14.94
CA GLY A 181 41.42 -68.54 16.07
C GLY A 181 42.01 -67.13 15.94
N ASN A 182 42.69 -66.66 16.99
CA ASN A 182 43.31 -65.34 17.01
C ASN A 182 44.76 -65.34 16.47
N SER A 183 45.18 -66.40 15.79
CA SER A 183 46.53 -66.55 15.25
C SER A 183 46.55 -66.42 13.72
N ALA A 184 47.48 -65.63 13.20
CA ALA A 184 47.86 -65.61 11.78
C ALA A 184 49.32 -66.07 11.64
N TYR A 185 49.59 -67.02 10.74
CA TYR A 185 50.93 -67.60 10.62
C TYR A 185 51.24 -68.15 9.23
N ASP A 186 52.51 -68.10 8.84
CA ASP A 186 53.02 -68.74 7.62
C ASP A 186 53.35 -70.22 7.90
N VAL A 187 52.73 -71.16 7.18
CA VAL A 187 52.99 -72.61 7.36
C VAL A 187 53.92 -73.18 6.28
N ASN A 188 54.20 -72.44 5.22
CA ASN A 188 54.92 -72.93 4.05
C ASN A 188 56.28 -72.25 3.82
N GLY A 189 56.66 -71.28 4.65
CA GLY A 189 57.96 -70.61 4.57
C GLY A 189 58.08 -69.72 3.33
N VAL A 190 56.99 -69.08 2.92
CA VAL A 190 56.93 -68.29 1.69
C VAL A 190 57.38 -66.85 1.97
N ASN A 191 58.43 -66.40 1.30
CA ASN A 191 58.91 -65.01 1.39
C ASN A 191 57.84 -64.02 0.88
N GLY A 192 57.49 -63.03 1.70
CA GLY A 192 56.60 -61.94 1.33
C GLY A 192 56.52 -60.85 2.40
N ASN A 193 56.75 -59.61 1.99
CA ASN A 193 56.58 -58.43 2.85
C ASN A 193 55.21 -57.78 2.58
N ALA A 194 54.65 -57.09 3.57
CA ALA A 194 53.45 -56.29 3.40
C ALA A 194 53.55 -55.35 2.16
N PRO A 195 52.46 -55.15 1.38
CA PRO A 195 51.11 -55.67 1.61
C PRO A 195 50.89 -57.09 1.04
N LEU A 196 51.93 -57.80 0.61
CA LEU A 196 51.85 -59.22 0.26
C LEU A 196 51.97 -60.07 1.53
N ASN A 197 51.23 -61.18 1.60
CA ASN A 197 51.09 -61.99 2.81
C ASN A 197 50.58 -61.18 4.01
N SER A 198 49.37 -60.66 3.88
CA SER A 198 48.70 -59.84 4.88
C SER A 198 47.35 -60.41 5.30
N VAL A 199 46.89 -59.98 6.47
CA VAL A 199 45.57 -60.22 7.05
C VAL A 199 44.93 -58.90 7.48
N GLN A 200 43.61 -58.87 7.48
CA GLN A 200 42.80 -57.84 8.14
C GLN A 200 42.43 -58.35 9.53
N VAL A 201 42.57 -57.50 10.54
CA VAL A 201 42.13 -57.76 11.91
C VAL A 201 40.97 -56.81 12.21
N ASN A 202 39.84 -57.35 12.64
CA ASN A 202 38.66 -56.60 13.08
C ASN A 202 38.27 -57.05 14.50
N ILE A 203 37.96 -56.09 15.35
CA ILE A 203 37.44 -56.28 16.71
C ILE A 203 36.20 -55.39 16.81
N TYR A 204 35.04 -56.00 17.04
CA TYR A 204 33.76 -55.31 17.17
C TYR A 204 33.46 -55.04 18.65
N GLY A 205 32.74 -53.94 18.91
CA GLY A 205 32.43 -53.45 20.26
C GLY A 205 33.63 -52.84 21.01
N PRO A 206 33.43 -52.41 22.27
CA PRO A 206 34.38 -51.59 23.02
C PRO A 206 35.69 -52.31 23.34
N LEU A 207 36.81 -51.59 23.27
CA LEU A 207 38.16 -52.13 23.45
C LEU A 207 39.10 -51.09 24.08
N ASN A 208 39.67 -51.38 25.25
CA ASN A 208 40.70 -50.52 25.85
C ASN A 208 42.12 -51.10 25.78
N GLU A 209 42.28 -52.36 25.36
CA GLU A 209 43.61 -52.96 25.22
C GLU A 209 43.71 -54.01 24.11
N LEU A 210 44.72 -53.84 23.23
CA LEU A 210 45.13 -54.83 22.23
C LEU A 210 46.55 -55.33 22.54
N ILE A 211 46.75 -56.65 22.55
CA ILE A 211 48.05 -57.30 22.70
C ILE A 211 48.33 -58.15 21.46
N ILE A 212 49.52 -58.00 20.87
CA ILE A 212 49.99 -58.80 19.74
C ILE A 212 51.32 -59.44 20.13
N GLU A 213 51.38 -60.76 20.11
CA GLU A 213 52.60 -61.53 20.32
C GLU A 213 53.15 -62.01 18.99
N ILE A 214 54.46 -61.85 18.75
CA ILE A 214 55.10 -62.20 17.48
C ILE A 214 56.34 -63.05 17.72
N ALA A 215 56.41 -64.19 17.03
CA ALA A 215 57.54 -65.10 17.04
C ALA A 215 57.55 -66.02 15.82
N LYS A 216 58.62 -66.82 15.67
CA LYS A 216 58.64 -67.93 14.71
C LYS A 216 57.84 -69.12 15.28
N ASP A 217 57.10 -69.82 14.42
CA ASP A 217 56.34 -71.02 14.80
C ASP A 217 57.25 -72.28 14.90
N ASP A 218 58.44 -72.25 14.28
CA ASP A 218 59.34 -73.40 14.11
C ASP A 218 60.66 -73.36 14.90
N GLY A 219 60.92 -72.26 15.63
CA GLY A 219 62.08 -72.10 16.50
C GLY A 219 63.40 -71.74 15.80
N GLU A 220 63.37 -71.29 14.54
CA GLU A 220 64.57 -70.82 13.84
C GLU A 220 65.09 -69.46 14.36
N SER A 221 66.41 -69.26 14.36
CA SER A 221 67.06 -68.00 14.81
C SER A 221 66.94 -66.83 13.80
N ALA A 222 65.94 -66.88 12.91
CA ALA A 222 65.70 -65.89 11.87
C ALA A 222 64.94 -64.66 12.40
N ASN A 223 64.88 -63.60 11.60
CA ASN A 223 64.10 -62.42 11.95
C ASN A 223 62.61 -62.71 11.70
N ALA A 224 61.74 -62.34 12.65
CA ALA A 224 60.31 -62.20 12.41
C ALA A 224 60.00 -60.72 12.17
N THR A 225 59.42 -60.40 11.00
CA THR A 225 59.26 -59.02 10.52
C THR A 225 57.81 -58.72 10.18
N ILE A 226 57.10 -58.06 11.09
CA ILE A 226 55.68 -57.74 10.90
C ILE A 226 55.47 -56.24 10.74
N GLN A 227 54.60 -55.86 9.80
CA GLN A 227 54.10 -54.50 9.61
C GLN A 227 52.63 -54.41 10.06
N MET A 228 52.28 -53.38 10.83
CA MET A 228 50.92 -53.07 11.27
C MET A 228 50.52 -51.69 10.72
N TYR A 229 49.48 -51.63 9.89
CA TYR A 229 49.14 -50.46 9.09
C TYR A 229 47.63 -50.27 8.89
N GLU A 230 47.22 -49.08 8.43
CA GLU A 230 45.85 -48.77 8.05
C GLU A 230 44.84 -49.01 9.19
N TRP A 231 45.08 -48.35 10.34
CA TRP A 231 44.24 -48.42 11.53
C TRP A 231 42.97 -47.59 11.36
N GLN A 232 41.84 -48.08 11.86
CA GLN A 232 40.56 -47.36 11.96
C GLN A 232 39.87 -47.82 13.24
N TYR A 233 39.23 -46.91 13.94
CA TYR A 233 38.31 -47.22 15.04
C TYR A 233 37.30 -46.07 15.17
N CYS A 234 36.26 -46.29 15.97
CA CYS A 234 35.32 -45.26 16.40
C CYS A 234 35.61 -44.89 17.86
N ALA A 235 35.41 -43.62 18.17
CA ALA A 235 35.50 -43.08 19.53
C ALA A 235 34.11 -42.65 19.99
N ALA A 236 33.85 -42.75 21.29
CA ALA A 236 32.69 -42.14 21.92
C ALA A 236 32.67 -40.62 21.66
N ILE A 237 31.47 -40.05 21.54
CA ILE A 237 31.22 -38.62 21.68
C ILE A 237 30.98 -38.32 23.18
N HIS A 238 31.25 -37.08 23.57
CA HIS A 238 31.10 -36.55 24.93
C HIS A 238 30.71 -35.08 24.76
N SER A 239 29.42 -34.79 24.69
CA SER A 239 28.92 -33.45 24.36
C SER A 239 29.13 -32.47 25.51
N ASP A 240 28.90 -32.88 26.75
CA ASP A 240 29.02 -32.05 27.96
C ASP A 240 30.38 -32.16 28.72
N ASN A 241 31.15 -33.23 28.49
CA ASN A 241 32.41 -33.62 29.16
C ASN A 241 32.29 -34.01 30.65
N ASP A 242 31.18 -34.60 31.09
CA ASP A 242 31.04 -35.13 32.45
C ASP A 242 31.82 -36.44 32.70
N GLY A 243 32.13 -37.17 31.63
CA GLY A 243 32.84 -38.46 31.63
C GLY A 243 31.98 -39.67 31.29
N ILE A 244 30.68 -39.50 31.07
CA ILE A 244 29.76 -40.48 30.48
C ILE A 244 29.70 -40.20 28.96
N PRO A 245 29.88 -41.21 28.11
CA PRO A 245 29.68 -41.07 26.66
C PRO A 245 28.21 -40.88 26.28
N ASP A 246 27.91 -40.09 25.25
CA ASP A 246 26.54 -39.81 24.77
C ASP A 246 25.68 -41.10 24.63
N HIS A 247 26.15 -42.15 23.93
CA HIS A 247 25.44 -43.46 23.86
C HIS A 247 25.22 -44.23 25.19
N LEU A 248 25.52 -43.63 26.33
CA LEU A 248 25.32 -44.20 27.67
C LEU A 248 24.73 -43.13 28.61
N ASP A 249 24.25 -42.02 28.05
CA ASP A 249 23.91 -40.79 28.73
C ASP A 249 22.54 -40.32 28.20
N ILE A 250 21.53 -40.32 29.06
CA ILE A 250 20.18 -39.95 28.63
C ILE A 250 19.95 -38.43 28.56
N ASP A 251 20.93 -37.59 28.88
CA ASP A 251 20.90 -36.11 28.87
C ASP A 251 22.30 -35.59 28.44
N ALA A 252 22.63 -35.76 27.16
CA ALA A 252 24.00 -35.65 26.66
C ALA A 252 24.61 -34.25 26.72
N ASP A 253 23.81 -33.19 26.86
CA ASP A 253 24.28 -31.81 27.08
C ASP A 253 24.03 -31.27 28.50
N ASN A 254 23.39 -32.07 29.35
CA ASN A 254 23.22 -31.86 30.78
C ASN A 254 22.33 -30.64 31.09
N ASP A 255 21.30 -30.45 30.28
CA ASP A 255 20.35 -29.36 30.40
C ASP A 255 19.12 -29.74 31.25
N GLY A 256 18.91 -31.02 31.56
CA GLY A 256 17.80 -31.56 32.34
C GLY A 256 16.56 -31.97 31.54
N ILE A 257 16.65 -32.01 30.21
CA ILE A 257 15.65 -32.55 29.29
C ILE A 257 16.25 -33.81 28.66
N PRO A 258 15.62 -35.00 28.80
CA PRO A 258 16.22 -36.22 28.27
C PRO A 258 16.31 -36.25 26.74
N ASP A 259 17.36 -36.85 26.20
CA ASP A 259 17.68 -36.97 24.77
C ASP A 259 16.52 -37.56 23.96
N ASN A 260 15.80 -38.53 24.52
CA ASN A 260 14.60 -39.11 23.91
C ASN A 260 13.52 -38.06 23.61
N VAL A 261 13.35 -37.09 24.51
CA VAL A 261 12.39 -35.99 24.40
C VAL A 261 12.87 -34.98 23.36
N GLU A 262 14.16 -34.67 23.33
CA GLU A 262 14.73 -33.62 22.49
C GLU A 262 15.00 -34.05 21.05
N ALA A 263 15.35 -35.31 20.84
CA ALA A 263 15.55 -35.88 19.52
C ALA A 263 14.27 -35.93 18.66
N GLN A 264 13.11 -35.59 19.25
CA GLN A 264 11.78 -35.68 18.63
C GLN A 264 11.02 -34.35 18.67
N PRO A 265 10.06 -34.12 17.75
CA PRO A 265 9.18 -32.97 17.83
C PRO A 265 8.17 -33.09 19.00
N THR A 266 7.96 -32.01 19.75
CA THR A 266 6.99 -31.94 20.86
C THR A 266 5.60 -32.43 20.46
N ILE A 267 5.06 -31.92 19.34
CA ILE A 267 3.81 -32.40 18.76
C ILE A 267 4.08 -33.55 17.80
N GLY A 268 3.86 -34.76 18.31
CA GLY A 268 4.12 -35.99 17.55
C GLY A 268 5.08 -36.94 18.26
N TYR A 269 5.65 -36.50 19.38
CA TYR A 269 6.45 -37.31 20.31
C TYR A 269 5.87 -38.72 20.50
N VAL A 270 6.75 -39.70 20.38
CA VAL A 270 6.47 -41.11 20.60
C VAL A 270 7.25 -41.54 21.85
N ALA A 271 6.53 -41.81 22.94
CA ALA A 271 7.14 -42.32 24.16
C ALA A 271 7.70 -43.75 23.98
N PRO A 272 8.69 -44.17 24.79
CA PRO A 272 9.10 -45.56 24.89
C PRO A 272 7.91 -46.48 25.20
N SER A 273 7.97 -47.73 24.75
CA SER A 273 6.93 -48.73 25.02
C SER A 273 6.99 -49.29 26.45
N GLY A 274 8.11 -49.06 27.15
CA GLY A 274 8.40 -49.35 28.54
C GLY A 274 9.92 -49.49 28.77
N ASN A 275 10.34 -49.63 30.01
CA ASN A 275 11.76 -49.49 30.38
C ASN A 275 12.44 -50.84 30.63
N GLY A 276 13.71 -50.98 30.23
CA GLY A 276 14.48 -52.22 30.27
C GLY A 276 13.66 -53.42 29.77
N THR A 277 13.56 -54.51 30.55
CA THR A 277 12.81 -55.71 30.10
C THR A 277 11.30 -55.52 29.83
N ALA A 278 10.72 -54.36 30.17
CA ALA A 278 9.35 -54.02 29.82
C ALA A 278 9.23 -53.41 28.40
N MET A 279 10.35 -52.97 27.81
CA MET A 279 10.46 -52.50 26.43
C MET A 279 10.02 -53.58 25.45
N THR A 280 9.40 -53.15 24.37
CA THR A 280 9.01 -54.01 23.25
C THR A 280 10.12 -54.02 22.20
N ASP A 281 10.96 -55.05 22.24
CA ASP A 281 11.90 -55.35 21.16
C ASP A 281 11.66 -56.79 20.66
N ALA A 282 10.91 -56.91 19.55
CA ALA A 282 10.59 -58.20 18.95
C ALA A 282 11.72 -58.79 18.08
N ASN A 283 12.67 -57.97 17.64
CA ASN A 283 13.82 -58.29 16.78
C ASN A 283 15.07 -58.65 17.59
N ASN A 284 15.09 -58.33 18.89
CA ASN A 284 16.23 -58.49 19.78
C ASN A 284 17.48 -57.78 19.24
N ASP A 285 17.30 -56.54 18.78
CA ASP A 285 18.40 -55.68 18.30
C ASP A 285 18.65 -54.45 19.16
N GLY A 286 17.97 -54.29 20.30
CA GLY A 286 18.30 -53.26 21.28
C GLY A 286 17.46 -51.99 21.17
N ILE A 287 16.78 -51.79 20.04
CA ILE A 287 16.00 -50.57 19.81
C ILE A 287 14.52 -50.85 20.09
N ASP A 288 13.83 -49.94 20.77
CA ASP A 288 12.37 -50.03 20.94
C ASP A 288 11.65 -50.10 19.58
N ASP A 289 10.75 -51.09 19.41
CA ASP A 289 9.89 -51.25 18.23
C ASP A 289 9.05 -50.00 17.91
N ASN A 290 8.84 -49.09 18.88
CA ASN A 290 8.19 -47.79 18.67
C ASN A 290 9.01 -46.88 17.72
N TYR A 291 10.34 -46.99 17.72
CA TYR A 291 11.25 -46.22 16.86
C TYR A 291 11.66 -47.00 15.60
N GLY A 292 11.51 -48.32 15.61
CA GLY A 292 11.63 -49.20 14.45
C GLY A 292 13.08 -49.48 14.02
N ALA A 293 13.85 -48.46 13.64
CA ALA A 293 15.29 -48.58 13.38
C ALA A 293 16.09 -47.48 14.11
N GLY A 294 15.44 -46.83 15.09
CA GLY A 294 15.92 -45.67 15.82
C GLY A 294 15.48 -44.33 15.24
N LEU A 295 15.70 -43.28 16.01
CA LEU A 295 15.53 -41.88 15.66
C LEU A 295 16.66 -41.44 14.71
N LEU A 296 16.44 -41.67 13.41
CA LEU A 296 17.42 -41.31 12.36
C LEU A 296 17.23 -39.88 11.81
N THR A 297 16.20 -39.18 12.26
CA THR A 297 15.94 -37.78 11.90
C THR A 297 15.68 -37.06 13.20
N LEU A 298 16.77 -36.49 13.72
CA LEU A 298 16.79 -35.76 14.97
C LEU A 298 16.23 -34.36 14.74
N GLU A 299 15.51 -33.84 15.72
CA GLU A 299 15.03 -32.46 15.69
C GLU A 299 16.22 -31.49 15.85
N ASP A 300 16.12 -30.36 15.17
CA ASP A 300 17.14 -29.30 15.04
C ASP A 300 16.32 -28.01 14.85
N THR A 301 16.02 -27.38 15.98
CA THR A 301 14.99 -26.34 16.11
C THR A 301 15.44 -25.04 15.42
N ASP A 302 16.68 -24.61 15.62
CA ASP A 302 17.27 -23.41 15.02
C ASP A 302 17.88 -23.64 13.61
N ARG A 303 18.13 -24.90 13.22
CA ARG A 303 18.72 -25.34 11.95
C ARG A 303 20.17 -24.93 11.75
N ASP A 304 20.95 -24.84 12.82
CA ASP A 304 22.39 -24.59 12.73
C ASP A 304 23.20 -25.86 12.35
N GLY A 305 22.57 -27.03 12.48
CA GLY A 305 23.12 -28.35 12.16
C GLY A 305 23.62 -29.14 13.36
N THR A 306 23.42 -28.63 14.58
CA THR A 306 23.53 -29.31 15.86
C THR A 306 22.13 -29.79 16.25
N PRO A 307 21.89 -31.10 16.40
CA PRO A 307 20.58 -31.58 16.86
C PRO A 307 20.31 -31.18 18.31
N ASP A 308 19.03 -31.01 18.66
CA ASP A 308 18.62 -30.39 19.93
C ASP A 308 19.15 -31.15 21.17
N TYR A 309 19.18 -32.49 21.16
CA TYR A 309 19.67 -33.32 22.28
C TYR A 309 21.16 -33.11 22.67
N ILE A 310 21.92 -32.33 21.89
CA ILE A 310 23.31 -31.97 22.21
C ILE A 310 23.54 -30.46 22.10
N ASP A 311 22.47 -29.67 21.98
CA ASP A 311 22.50 -28.24 21.80
C ASP A 311 21.94 -27.51 23.02
N VAL A 312 22.84 -26.95 23.82
CA VAL A 312 22.55 -26.27 25.11
C VAL A 312 21.64 -25.03 25.04
N ASP A 313 21.23 -24.63 23.84
CA ASP A 313 20.34 -23.49 23.52
C ASP A 313 19.65 -23.80 22.18
N ALA A 314 18.70 -24.75 22.19
CA ALA A 314 18.10 -25.38 21.01
C ALA A 314 17.44 -24.40 20.02
N ASP A 315 16.97 -23.25 20.49
CA ASP A 315 16.40 -22.19 19.64
C ASP A 315 17.32 -20.97 19.41
N ASN A 316 18.48 -20.97 20.08
CA ASN A 316 19.55 -19.97 19.99
C ASN A 316 19.09 -18.54 20.32
N ASP A 317 18.13 -18.39 21.23
CA ASP A 317 17.62 -17.09 21.66
C ASP A 317 18.57 -16.37 22.64
N GLY A 318 19.55 -17.11 23.17
CA GLY A 318 20.56 -16.66 24.13
C GLY A 318 20.23 -16.99 25.58
N THR A 319 19.14 -17.71 25.82
CA THR A 319 18.74 -18.34 27.09
C THR A 319 19.00 -19.84 26.94
N PRO A 320 19.89 -20.45 27.74
CA PRO A 320 20.13 -21.89 27.65
C PRO A 320 18.90 -22.70 28.09
N ASP A 321 18.71 -23.88 27.51
CA ASP A 321 17.53 -24.74 27.74
C ASP A 321 17.35 -25.14 29.21
N VAL A 322 18.45 -25.33 29.95
CA VAL A 322 18.47 -25.53 31.41
C VAL A 322 17.82 -24.40 32.22
N GLU A 323 17.71 -23.20 31.64
CA GLU A 323 16.99 -22.07 32.23
C GLU A 323 15.49 -22.06 31.88
N GLU A 324 15.06 -22.89 30.94
CA GLU A 324 13.72 -22.92 30.31
C GLU A 324 12.99 -24.25 30.46
N ASN A 325 13.68 -25.34 30.83
CA ASN A 325 13.13 -26.68 31.07
C ASN A 325 12.09 -26.77 32.21
N GLY A 326 11.87 -25.68 32.98
CA GLY A 326 10.92 -25.62 34.09
C GLY A 326 11.41 -26.25 35.41
N MET A 327 12.66 -26.72 35.44
CA MET A 327 13.34 -27.41 36.55
C MET A 327 14.44 -26.52 37.18
N PRO A 328 15.24 -27.01 38.16
CA PRO A 328 16.32 -26.22 38.76
C PRO A 328 17.51 -25.97 37.80
N ASN A 329 17.85 -24.71 37.54
CA ASN A 329 18.94 -24.31 36.62
C ASN A 329 20.38 -24.60 37.14
N THR A 330 20.61 -25.60 37.99
CA THR A 330 21.94 -25.87 38.57
C THR A 330 22.15 -27.34 38.86
N LEU A 331 23.10 -27.93 38.14
CA LEU A 331 23.66 -29.26 38.40
C LEU A 331 24.16 -29.41 39.84
N LEU A 332 23.83 -30.53 40.48
CA LEU A 332 24.38 -30.93 41.78
C LEU A 332 25.77 -31.56 41.63
N GLY A 333 26.11 -32.05 40.43
CA GLY A 333 27.28 -32.86 40.15
C GLY A 333 27.20 -34.22 40.84
N THR A 334 25.97 -34.71 41.05
CA THR A 334 25.68 -36.03 41.59
C THR A 334 24.63 -36.69 40.72
N ASP A 335 24.96 -37.89 40.32
CA ASP A 335 24.12 -38.82 39.58
C ASP A 335 24.33 -40.17 40.30
N ALA A 336 23.24 -40.70 40.86
CA ALA A 336 23.30 -41.78 41.84
C ALA A 336 23.18 -43.18 41.24
N ASP A 337 22.62 -43.29 40.04
CA ASP A 337 22.32 -44.51 39.27
C ASP A 337 23.10 -44.61 37.96
N THR A 338 23.83 -43.57 37.59
CA THR A 338 24.82 -43.53 36.51
C THR A 338 24.24 -43.68 35.12
N ASP A 339 23.12 -43.02 34.87
CA ASP A 339 22.41 -42.96 33.59
C ASP A 339 22.61 -41.64 32.82
N GLY A 340 23.34 -40.68 33.40
CA GLY A 340 23.71 -39.43 32.71
C GLY A 340 22.94 -38.19 33.20
N LEU A 341 21.75 -38.39 33.76
CA LEU A 341 20.91 -37.30 34.25
C LEU A 341 21.29 -36.86 35.68
N ASP A 342 21.46 -35.55 35.91
CA ASP A 342 21.80 -35.04 37.25
C ASP A 342 20.62 -35.16 38.24
N ASP A 343 20.91 -35.56 39.49
CA ASP A 343 19.94 -35.68 40.60
C ASP A 343 19.10 -34.40 40.84
N ALA A 344 19.48 -33.25 40.26
CA ALA A 344 18.71 -32.00 40.28
C ALA A 344 17.42 -32.05 39.46
N PHE A 345 17.39 -32.84 38.39
CA PHE A 345 16.31 -32.89 37.39
C PHE A 345 15.36 -34.06 37.61
N GLU A 346 15.86 -35.09 38.31
CA GLU A 346 15.11 -36.22 38.86
C GLU A 346 13.84 -35.84 39.64
N THR A 347 12.67 -36.27 39.14
CA THR A 347 11.39 -35.78 39.68
C THR A 347 10.82 -36.69 40.78
N THR A 348 11.00 -38.01 40.68
CA THR A 348 10.41 -38.98 41.61
C THR A 348 11.41 -39.87 42.34
N ASN A 349 12.54 -40.25 41.73
CA ASN A 349 13.54 -41.12 42.37
C ASN A 349 14.94 -41.02 41.77
N THR A 350 15.84 -40.32 42.48
CA THR A 350 17.29 -40.19 42.14
C THR A 350 18.11 -41.51 42.21
N ASN A 351 17.52 -42.69 42.09
CA ASN A 351 18.26 -43.96 42.05
C ASN A 351 17.34 -45.06 41.54
N ASP A 352 17.19 -45.12 40.24
CA ASP A 352 16.42 -46.10 39.54
C ASP A 352 17.15 -47.43 39.38
N ALA A 353 16.33 -48.47 39.29
CA ALA A 353 16.81 -49.84 39.18
C ALA A 353 16.90 -50.30 37.72
N VAL A 354 16.31 -49.53 36.81
CA VAL A 354 16.20 -49.71 35.36
C VAL A 354 16.10 -48.29 34.81
N ILE A 355 16.94 -47.93 33.84
CA ILE A 355 16.99 -46.59 33.24
C ILE A 355 15.62 -46.23 32.64
N ASP A 356 15.15 -45.01 32.91
CA ASP A 356 13.97 -44.42 32.30
C ASP A 356 14.39 -43.33 31.32
N ALA A 357 14.49 -43.68 30.04
CA ALA A 357 15.12 -42.83 29.02
C ALA A 357 14.38 -41.50 28.75
N ASN A 358 13.23 -41.27 29.37
CA ASN A 358 12.51 -40.00 29.31
C ASN A 358 12.16 -39.42 30.69
N GLU A 359 12.78 -39.88 31.77
CA GLU A 359 12.65 -39.43 33.18
C GLU A 359 11.31 -38.75 33.53
N ASP A 360 10.24 -39.56 33.66
CA ASP A 360 8.86 -39.11 33.96
C ASP A 360 8.23 -38.10 32.94
N ILE A 361 8.95 -37.67 31.89
CA ILE A 361 8.47 -36.84 30.76
C ILE A 361 7.79 -37.73 29.70
N GLU A 362 6.69 -38.35 30.09
CA GLU A 362 5.91 -39.29 29.25
C GLU A 362 5.17 -38.64 28.08
N ASN A 363 5.09 -37.31 28.10
CA ASN A 363 4.47 -36.50 27.06
C ASN A 363 4.94 -35.04 27.23
N PRO A 364 5.84 -34.53 26.37
CA PRO A 364 6.35 -33.17 26.49
C PRO A 364 5.25 -32.11 26.32
N SER A 365 4.10 -32.45 25.72
CA SER A 365 2.93 -31.57 25.71
C SER A 365 2.18 -31.45 27.06
N ASP A 366 2.61 -32.14 28.12
CA ASP A 366 2.12 -31.95 29.48
C ASP A 366 2.88 -30.81 30.18
N LEU A 367 2.27 -29.62 30.15
CA LEU A 367 2.84 -28.37 30.68
C LEU A 367 3.00 -28.31 32.21
N SER A 368 2.88 -29.45 32.90
CA SER A 368 3.19 -29.54 34.33
C SER A 368 4.68 -29.75 34.62
N ILE A 369 5.46 -30.14 33.61
CA ILE A 369 6.90 -30.35 33.66
C ILE A 369 7.60 -29.28 32.82
N LEU A 370 7.53 -29.40 31.48
CA LEU A 370 8.11 -28.44 30.55
C LEU A 370 7.14 -27.25 30.32
N PRO A 371 7.58 -26.00 30.48
CA PRO A 371 6.69 -24.86 30.39
C PRO A 371 6.41 -24.42 28.94
N ASP A 372 5.23 -23.83 28.77
CA ASP A 372 4.79 -23.08 27.59
C ASP A 372 4.15 -21.80 28.15
N THR A 373 5.00 -20.82 28.42
CA THR A 373 4.63 -19.55 29.07
C THR A 373 3.61 -18.78 28.24
N ASP A 374 3.65 -19.00 26.94
CA ASP A 374 3.09 -18.17 25.91
C ASP A 374 1.76 -18.75 25.36
N GLY A 375 1.58 -20.05 25.55
CA GLY A 375 0.37 -20.84 25.32
C GLY A 375 0.15 -21.22 23.87
N ASP A 376 1.20 -21.20 23.04
CA ASP A 376 1.07 -21.25 21.59
C ASP A 376 1.48 -22.58 20.92
N LEU A 377 1.95 -23.58 21.70
CA LEU A 377 2.31 -24.95 21.26
C LEU A 377 1.29 -25.58 20.29
N ASN A 378 0.00 -25.41 20.55
CA ASN A 378 -1.08 -25.98 19.71
C ASN A 378 -1.49 -25.10 18.52
N SER A 379 -0.79 -23.98 18.33
CA SER A 379 -1.09 -22.95 17.34
C SER A 379 0.08 -22.66 16.42
N GLY A 380 1.23 -23.31 16.62
CA GLY A 380 2.35 -23.39 15.69
C GLY A 380 3.68 -22.81 16.18
N GLY A 381 3.81 -22.44 17.46
CA GLY A 381 5.11 -22.43 18.15
C GLY A 381 5.28 -23.71 18.97
N ASP A 382 6.12 -23.68 20.01
CA ASP A 382 6.60 -24.88 20.72
C ASP A 382 6.58 -24.72 22.25
N LEU A 383 7.47 -25.42 22.97
CA LEU A 383 7.74 -25.21 24.41
C LEU A 383 8.79 -24.12 24.58
N ASP A 384 8.92 -23.57 25.80
CA ASP A 384 9.76 -22.39 26.05
C ASP A 384 11.22 -22.56 25.56
N TYR A 385 11.84 -23.72 25.77
CA TYR A 385 13.20 -24.06 25.31
C TYR A 385 13.37 -24.21 23.78
N ARG A 386 12.26 -24.17 23.04
CA ARG A 386 12.23 -24.24 21.56
C ARG A 386 11.56 -23.02 20.95
N ASP A 387 11.28 -22.00 21.75
CA ASP A 387 10.60 -20.78 21.35
C ASP A 387 11.49 -19.55 21.52
N VAL A 388 12.01 -19.08 20.37
CA VAL A 388 12.86 -17.88 20.20
C VAL A 388 12.39 -16.61 20.95
N PHE A 389 11.15 -16.58 21.44
CA PHE A 389 10.56 -15.44 22.13
C PHE A 389 9.72 -15.86 23.34
N THR A 390 10.34 -15.96 24.51
CA THR A 390 9.64 -16.28 25.77
C THR A 390 9.53 -15.07 26.73
N PRO A 391 8.32 -14.50 27.00
CA PRO A 391 6.99 -14.87 26.48
C PRO A 391 6.69 -14.25 25.09
N ASN A 392 5.81 -14.94 24.33
CA ASN A 392 5.29 -14.65 22.99
C ASN A 392 5.42 -13.19 22.57
N PRO A 393 5.86 -12.91 21.33
CA PRO A 393 5.62 -11.65 20.67
C PRO A 393 4.17 -11.21 20.89
N PRO A 394 3.87 -9.91 21.08
CA PRO A 394 2.49 -9.47 21.06
C PRO A 394 1.81 -9.95 19.77
N VAL A 395 0.54 -10.38 19.85
CA VAL A 395 -0.32 -10.80 18.70
C VAL A 395 -0.31 -9.81 17.52
N TYR A 396 0.17 -8.60 17.77
CA TYR A 396 0.51 -7.60 16.77
C TYR A 396 1.97 -7.16 17.00
N ALA A 397 2.91 -7.89 16.38
CA ALA A 397 4.33 -7.59 16.42
C ALA A 397 4.85 -6.96 15.12
N THR A 398 6.04 -6.39 15.19
CA THR A 398 6.90 -6.05 14.07
C THR A 398 8.31 -6.55 14.39
N ILE A 399 9.08 -6.86 13.35
CA ILE A 399 10.46 -7.33 13.51
C ILE A 399 11.39 -6.12 13.53
N ASP A 400 12.25 -6.07 14.54
CA ASP A 400 13.38 -5.13 14.63
C ASP A 400 14.63 -5.81 14.07
N PHE A 401 15.40 -5.08 13.26
CA PHE A 401 16.62 -5.56 12.64
C PHE A 401 17.79 -4.73 13.17
N ASP A 402 18.85 -5.38 13.61
CA ASP A 402 19.96 -4.75 14.32
C ASP A 402 21.02 -4.06 13.41
N GLY A 403 21.00 -4.40 12.12
CA GLY A 403 21.93 -3.90 11.09
C GLY A 403 23.25 -4.65 10.99
N VAL A 404 23.41 -5.79 11.65
CA VAL A 404 24.62 -6.61 11.68
C VAL A 404 24.42 -7.91 10.93
N ASP A 405 23.43 -8.71 11.30
CA ASP A 405 23.20 -10.03 10.73
C ASP A 405 21.73 -10.51 10.74
N ASP A 406 20.79 -9.68 11.18
CA ASP A 406 19.34 -9.96 11.14
C ASP A 406 18.76 -9.99 9.73
N TYR A 407 18.00 -11.05 9.41
CA TYR A 407 17.21 -11.13 8.19
C TYR A 407 16.14 -12.21 8.26
N LEU A 408 15.17 -12.14 7.34
CA LEU A 408 14.29 -13.27 7.06
C LEU A 408 14.55 -13.82 5.67
N SER A 409 14.41 -15.14 5.51
CA SER A 409 14.69 -15.83 4.25
C SER A 409 13.66 -16.90 3.91
N THR A 410 13.37 -17.01 2.62
CA THR A 410 12.61 -18.12 2.03
C THR A 410 13.08 -18.39 0.61
N THR A 411 12.64 -19.49 -0.02
CA THR A 411 13.02 -19.82 -1.40
C THR A 411 12.52 -18.74 -2.38
N ALA A 412 13.33 -18.37 -3.38
CA ALA A 412 12.99 -17.36 -4.38
C ALA A 412 11.73 -17.69 -5.21
N PHE A 413 10.94 -16.66 -5.54
CA PHE A 413 9.68 -16.75 -6.29
C PHE A 413 9.36 -15.54 -7.21
N VAL A 414 10.18 -14.49 -7.20
CA VAL A 414 10.03 -13.25 -8.01
C VAL A 414 10.70 -13.41 -9.38
N GLY A 415 11.84 -14.09 -9.46
CA GLY A 415 12.50 -14.43 -10.72
C GLY A 415 11.55 -15.11 -11.72
N GLY A 416 11.54 -14.64 -12.97
CA GLY A 416 10.69 -15.18 -14.03
C GLY A 416 9.26 -14.63 -14.09
N GLN A 417 8.83 -13.79 -13.13
CA GLN A 417 7.53 -13.12 -13.22
C GLN A 417 7.51 -12.08 -14.35
N ASN A 418 6.34 -11.87 -14.94
CA ASN A 418 6.12 -10.85 -15.98
C ASN A 418 5.73 -9.49 -15.40
N ASN A 419 5.05 -9.49 -14.27
CA ASN A 419 4.68 -8.28 -13.54
C ASN A 419 4.96 -8.52 -12.08
N ILE A 420 5.30 -7.46 -11.36
CA ILE A 420 5.52 -7.52 -9.91
C ILE A 420 5.04 -6.24 -9.27
N THR A 421 4.53 -6.33 -8.06
CA THR A 421 4.50 -5.24 -7.09
C THR A 421 5.03 -5.76 -5.77
N ILE A 422 6.06 -5.13 -5.21
CA ILE A 422 6.58 -5.42 -3.87
C ILE A 422 6.35 -4.19 -3.00
N MET A 423 5.91 -4.39 -1.76
CA MET A 423 5.64 -3.30 -0.83
C MET A 423 5.87 -3.75 0.61
N ALA A 424 6.26 -2.81 1.47
CA ALA A 424 6.47 -3.02 2.89
C ALA A 424 6.37 -1.66 3.63
N TRP A 425 6.02 -1.71 4.90
CA TRP A 425 6.30 -0.65 5.85
C TRP A 425 7.73 -0.79 6.38
N MET A 426 8.41 0.33 6.60
CA MET A 426 9.74 0.38 7.19
C MET A 426 9.82 1.54 8.18
N LYS A 427 10.68 1.42 9.20
CA LYS A 427 11.07 2.51 10.10
C LYS A 427 12.58 2.46 10.31
N SER A 428 13.32 3.30 9.59
CA SER A 428 14.79 3.31 9.62
C SER A 428 15.30 4.06 10.86
N ASP A 429 16.28 3.49 11.55
CA ASP A 429 16.90 4.09 12.72
C ASP A 429 17.68 5.39 12.43
N ILE A 430 17.71 6.29 13.42
CA ILE A 430 18.52 7.50 13.37
C ILE A 430 20.01 7.15 13.27
N GLY A 431 20.69 7.74 12.28
CA GLY A 431 22.15 7.64 12.12
C GLY A 431 22.61 6.55 11.16
N ASN A 432 21.67 5.85 10.52
CA ASN A 432 21.97 4.98 9.38
C ASN A 432 22.63 5.78 8.25
N THR A 433 23.71 5.24 7.68
CA THR A 433 24.53 5.90 6.64
C THR A 433 24.96 4.94 5.53
N ARG A 434 24.44 3.72 5.52
CA ARG A 434 24.80 2.65 4.57
C ARG A 434 23.58 2.30 3.72
N ASP A 435 23.84 1.60 2.62
CA ASP A 435 22.75 0.98 1.86
C ASP A 435 22.19 -0.21 2.65
N MET A 436 20.86 -0.32 2.73
CA MET A 436 20.15 -1.35 3.51
C MET A 436 19.01 -1.93 2.69
N ILE A 437 18.78 -3.24 2.71
CA ILE A 437 17.68 -3.87 1.97
C ILE A 437 16.41 -3.93 2.81
N ILE A 438 15.28 -3.58 2.21
CA ILE A 438 13.97 -3.79 2.84
C ILE A 438 13.50 -5.21 2.48
N ALA A 439 13.30 -5.48 1.18
CA ALA A 439 12.89 -6.81 0.71
C ALA A 439 13.22 -7.03 -0.78
N GLY A 440 13.52 -8.27 -1.16
CA GLY A 440 13.65 -8.67 -2.56
C GLY A 440 14.57 -9.85 -2.82
N GLU A 441 14.96 -9.99 -4.08
CA GLU A 441 15.88 -11.04 -4.58
C GLU A 441 17.03 -10.40 -5.35
N ASP A 442 18.27 -10.85 -5.09
CA ASP A 442 19.55 -10.52 -5.76
C ASP A 442 19.49 -9.36 -6.79
N VAL A 443 19.81 -9.65 -8.06
CA VAL A 443 19.78 -8.73 -9.18
C VAL A 443 18.39 -8.63 -9.78
N SER A 444 17.46 -9.50 -9.37
CA SER A 444 16.11 -9.60 -9.93
C SER A 444 15.32 -8.34 -9.64
N CYS A 445 15.00 -8.10 -8.37
CA CYS A 445 14.06 -7.07 -7.96
C CYS A 445 14.16 -6.84 -6.44
N SER A 446 14.45 -5.61 -6.01
CA SER A 446 14.50 -5.27 -4.58
C SER A 446 14.12 -3.81 -4.30
N ILE A 447 13.43 -3.61 -3.18
CA ILE A 447 13.24 -2.31 -2.53
C ILE A 447 14.26 -2.16 -1.41
N TRP A 448 14.90 -1.00 -1.31
CA TRP A 448 16.04 -0.77 -0.43
C TRP A 448 16.19 0.72 -0.08
N LEU A 449 17.01 1.04 0.92
CA LEU A 449 17.35 2.40 1.31
C LEU A 449 18.80 2.69 0.92
N LYS A 450 19.01 3.80 0.21
CA LYS A 450 20.33 4.38 0.00
C LYS A 450 20.66 5.32 1.15
N ASP A 451 21.91 5.25 1.63
CA ASP A 451 22.42 6.09 2.72
C ASP A 451 21.55 6.05 4.00
N GLY A 452 20.74 5.01 4.17
CA GLY A 452 19.87 4.79 5.33
C GLY A 452 18.47 5.41 5.26
N ASP A 453 18.23 6.38 4.37
CA ASP A 453 17.00 7.21 4.42
C ASP A 453 16.40 7.57 3.05
N ILE A 454 16.98 7.13 1.92
CA ILE A 454 16.44 7.40 0.58
C ILE A 454 15.85 6.11 0.01
N PRO A 455 14.52 5.99 -0.15
CA PRO A 455 13.92 4.83 -0.81
C PRO A 455 14.36 4.65 -2.25
N MET A 456 14.69 3.39 -2.59
CA MET A 456 15.21 2.96 -3.88
C MET A 456 14.47 1.71 -4.35
N PHE A 457 14.43 1.54 -5.67
CA PHE A 457 13.97 0.31 -6.29
C PHE A 457 14.93 -0.12 -7.40
N THR A 458 15.44 -1.35 -7.35
CA THR A 458 16.26 -1.92 -8.43
C THR A 458 15.54 -3.09 -9.06
N ILE A 459 15.54 -3.17 -10.39
CA ILE A 459 15.00 -4.30 -11.14
C ILE A 459 15.88 -4.65 -12.34
N LYS A 460 16.05 -5.94 -12.62
CA LYS A 460 16.67 -6.46 -13.85
C LYS A 460 15.72 -7.42 -14.53
N THR A 461 15.64 -7.32 -15.85
CA THR A 461 14.86 -8.23 -16.70
C THR A 461 15.79 -8.89 -17.70
N VAL A 462 15.39 -10.04 -18.24
CA VAL A 462 16.21 -10.85 -19.17
C VAL A 462 16.79 -10.04 -20.33
N ALA A 463 16.04 -9.09 -20.87
CA ALA A 463 16.43 -8.31 -22.04
C ALA A 463 16.97 -6.90 -21.72
N ASN A 464 16.97 -6.47 -20.46
CA ASN A 464 17.43 -5.13 -20.07
C ASN A 464 18.56 -5.18 -19.03
N SER A 465 19.43 -4.16 -19.04
CA SER A 465 20.32 -3.93 -17.90
C SER A 465 19.52 -3.59 -16.64
N ALA A 466 20.12 -3.78 -15.46
CA ALA A 466 19.50 -3.39 -14.20
C ALA A 466 19.19 -1.89 -14.21
N VAL A 467 17.98 -1.54 -13.77
CA VAL A 467 17.48 -0.18 -13.65
C VAL A 467 17.19 0.10 -12.19
N THR A 468 17.68 1.23 -11.70
CA THR A 468 17.46 1.69 -10.33
C THR A 468 16.72 3.02 -10.34
N LEU A 469 15.60 3.08 -9.61
CA LEU A 469 14.86 4.29 -9.29
C LEU A 469 15.25 4.78 -7.89
N SER A 470 15.21 6.11 -7.70
CA SER A 470 15.50 6.79 -6.44
C SER A 470 14.38 7.75 -6.13
N ALA A 471 13.94 7.79 -4.87
CA ALA A 471 13.16 8.91 -4.36
C ALA A 471 13.98 10.20 -4.47
N SER A 472 13.29 11.34 -4.65
CA SER A 472 13.94 12.66 -4.79
C SER A 472 14.35 13.31 -3.46
N SER A 473 13.83 12.79 -2.35
CA SER A 473 14.05 13.28 -0.99
C SER A 473 14.21 12.09 -0.05
N SER A 474 14.94 12.29 1.04
CA SER A 474 14.97 11.33 2.13
C SER A 474 13.64 11.30 2.87
N VAL A 475 13.37 10.17 3.52
CA VAL A 475 12.31 9.99 4.50
C VAL A 475 12.84 10.28 5.91
N ASN A 476 11.96 10.51 6.87
CA ASN A 476 12.39 10.75 8.25
C ASN A 476 12.81 9.42 8.90
N CYS A 477 13.90 9.43 9.66
CA CYS A 477 14.26 8.29 10.51
C CYS A 477 13.39 8.26 11.77
N ASN A 478 13.19 7.08 12.35
CA ASN A 478 12.27 6.79 13.47
C ASN A 478 10.80 7.12 13.18
N GLU A 479 10.43 7.27 11.91
CA GLU A 479 9.05 7.37 11.44
C GLU A 479 8.74 6.23 10.47
N TRP A 480 7.53 5.68 10.58
CA TRP A 480 7.06 4.66 9.66
C TRP A 480 6.81 5.26 8.28
N HIS A 481 7.40 4.67 7.24
CA HIS A 481 7.13 4.98 5.86
C HIS A 481 6.79 3.71 5.07
N HIS A 482 5.91 3.84 4.10
CA HIS A 482 5.52 2.72 3.25
C HIS A 482 6.25 2.82 1.90
N VAL A 483 7.04 1.81 1.55
CA VAL A 483 7.75 1.74 0.27
C VAL A 483 7.10 0.69 -0.62
N ALA A 484 6.72 1.07 -1.84
CA ALA A 484 6.23 0.13 -2.83
C ALA A 484 6.86 0.35 -4.19
N ALA A 485 7.02 -0.71 -4.96
CA ALA A 485 7.51 -0.63 -6.32
C ALA A 485 6.80 -1.61 -7.22
N SER A 486 6.61 -1.25 -8.48
CA SER A 486 5.95 -2.10 -9.48
C SER A 486 6.66 -2.11 -10.81
N TYR A 487 6.50 -3.22 -11.54
CA TYR A 487 6.93 -3.36 -12.92
C TYR A 487 5.86 -4.05 -13.76
N ASN A 488 5.59 -3.47 -14.92
CA ASN A 488 4.67 -4.00 -15.93
C ASN A 488 5.45 -4.36 -17.21
N SER A 489 5.56 -5.66 -17.53
CA SER A 489 6.29 -6.06 -18.74
C SER A 489 5.64 -5.61 -20.04
N LEU A 490 4.30 -5.51 -20.11
CA LEU A 490 3.62 -5.13 -21.36
C LEU A 490 3.95 -3.71 -21.79
N THR A 491 4.07 -2.78 -20.82
CA THR A 491 4.40 -1.37 -21.09
C THR A 491 5.88 -1.05 -20.88
N GLY A 492 6.60 -1.89 -20.13
CA GLY A 492 7.95 -1.61 -19.65
C GLY A 492 7.99 -0.65 -18.47
N LEU A 493 6.84 -0.22 -17.93
CA LEU A 493 6.78 0.77 -16.87
C LEU A 493 7.30 0.19 -15.55
N VAL A 494 8.23 0.92 -14.95
CA VAL A 494 8.80 0.69 -13.61
C VAL A 494 8.46 1.91 -12.77
N SER A 495 7.93 1.69 -11.56
CA SER A 495 7.47 2.76 -10.67
C SER A 495 7.91 2.51 -9.23
N LEU A 496 8.26 3.58 -8.52
CA LEU A 496 8.58 3.61 -7.08
C LEU A 496 7.62 4.57 -6.37
N TYR A 497 7.10 4.13 -5.24
CA TYR A 497 6.14 4.83 -4.41
C TYR A 497 6.64 4.92 -2.98
N VAL A 498 6.43 6.06 -2.35
CA VAL A 498 6.68 6.29 -0.92
C VAL A 498 5.41 6.86 -0.31
N ASP A 499 4.93 6.25 0.77
CA ASP A 499 3.66 6.53 1.45
C ASP A 499 2.47 6.55 0.47
N GLY A 500 2.51 5.70 -0.57
CA GLY A 500 1.50 5.64 -1.63
C GLY A 500 1.58 6.74 -2.70
N ALA A 501 2.52 7.69 -2.59
CA ALA A 501 2.79 8.70 -3.61
C ALA A 501 3.78 8.18 -4.65
N LEU A 502 3.51 8.35 -5.95
CA LEU A 502 4.47 8.01 -7.01
C LEU A 502 5.64 9.00 -6.96
N VAL A 503 6.84 8.53 -6.58
CA VAL A 503 8.04 9.39 -6.43
C VAL A 503 9.02 9.27 -7.60
N ALA A 504 9.04 8.14 -8.30
CA ALA A 504 9.87 7.95 -9.50
C ALA A 504 9.23 6.93 -10.45
N SER A 505 9.44 7.11 -11.76
CA SER A 505 9.08 6.11 -12.76
C SER A 505 9.95 6.21 -14.01
N THR A 506 10.07 5.10 -14.75
CA THR A 506 10.72 5.05 -16.06
C THR A 506 10.16 3.90 -16.89
N ASN A 507 10.39 3.91 -18.20
CA ASN A 507 10.10 2.77 -19.06
C ASN A 507 11.39 2.05 -19.45
N LEU A 508 11.40 0.72 -19.35
CA LEU A 508 12.48 -0.11 -19.85
C LEU A 508 12.54 -0.05 -21.38
N SER A 509 13.75 -0.18 -21.92
CA SER A 509 14.00 -0.11 -23.37
C SER A 509 13.37 -1.27 -24.15
N VAL A 510 13.27 -2.45 -23.53
CA VAL A 510 12.66 -3.65 -24.11
C VAL A 510 11.47 -4.07 -23.27
N VAL A 511 10.27 -4.03 -23.86
CA VAL A 511 9.02 -4.51 -23.28
C VAL A 511 8.83 -6.01 -23.50
N GLY A 512 7.97 -6.65 -22.71
CA GLY A 512 7.65 -8.08 -22.76
C GLY A 512 8.70 -8.99 -22.12
N SER A 513 9.69 -8.41 -21.42
CA SER A 513 10.74 -9.18 -20.75
C SER A 513 10.33 -9.59 -19.34
N ALA A 514 10.47 -10.87 -19.00
CA ALA A 514 10.34 -11.35 -17.64
C ALA A 514 11.49 -10.82 -16.75
N ILE A 515 11.25 -10.81 -15.44
CA ILE A 515 12.26 -10.52 -14.42
C ILE A 515 13.37 -11.59 -14.50
N GLU A 516 14.62 -11.15 -14.41
CA GLU A 516 15.80 -12.03 -14.50
C GLU A 516 15.73 -13.13 -13.42
N ASN A 517 16.22 -14.33 -13.75
CA ASN A 517 16.54 -15.37 -12.78
C ASN A 517 18.06 -15.62 -12.84
N SER A 518 18.79 -15.31 -11.77
CA SER A 518 20.25 -15.23 -11.73
C SER A 518 20.90 -16.54 -11.27
N VAL A 519 22.14 -16.79 -11.71
CA VAL A 519 23.01 -17.88 -11.19
C VAL A 519 23.97 -17.40 -10.09
N ASN A 520 24.00 -16.10 -9.80
CA ASN A 520 24.86 -15.48 -8.77
C ASN A 520 24.13 -15.22 -7.44
N SER A 521 22.86 -15.64 -7.35
CA SER A 521 22.03 -15.54 -6.15
C SER A 521 22.24 -16.76 -5.24
N ASN A 522 21.96 -16.62 -3.94
CA ASN A 522 21.80 -17.78 -3.05
C ASN A 522 20.47 -18.53 -3.28
N GLY A 523 19.58 -18.00 -4.15
CA GLY A 523 18.33 -18.65 -4.52
C GLY A 523 17.14 -18.29 -3.61
N ASN A 524 17.26 -17.23 -2.81
CA ASN A 524 16.28 -16.87 -1.79
C ASN A 524 15.61 -15.51 -2.06
N PHE A 525 14.39 -15.36 -1.54
CA PHE A 525 13.75 -14.07 -1.30
C PHE A 525 14.04 -13.68 0.15
N GLU A 526 14.56 -12.48 0.37
CA GLU A 526 15.01 -12.05 1.69
C GLU A 526 14.41 -10.70 2.08
N VAL A 527 14.14 -10.56 3.37
CA VAL A 527 13.72 -9.32 4.04
C VAL A 527 14.82 -8.93 5.01
N GLY A 528 15.20 -7.66 5.02
CA GLY A 528 16.27 -7.17 5.91
C GLY A 528 17.70 -7.36 5.41
N ARG A 529 17.98 -8.16 4.35
CA ARG A 529 19.32 -8.24 3.75
C ARG A 529 19.34 -8.46 2.24
N LEU A 530 20.52 -8.31 1.64
CA LEU A 530 20.78 -8.57 0.24
C LEU A 530 21.13 -10.05 -0.03
N SER A 531 20.27 -10.70 -0.81
CA SER A 531 20.35 -12.09 -1.28
C SER A 531 21.50 -12.36 -2.27
N THR A 532 22.75 -12.16 -1.83
CA THR A 532 23.97 -12.36 -2.62
C THR A 532 25.14 -12.84 -1.77
N THR A 533 26.21 -13.31 -2.41
CA THR A 533 27.46 -13.68 -1.73
C THR A 533 28.35 -12.48 -1.37
N LEU A 534 27.85 -11.24 -1.35
CA LEU A 534 28.63 -10.08 -0.91
C LEU A 534 29.03 -10.21 0.57
N THR A 535 30.13 -9.55 0.96
CA THR A 535 30.64 -9.57 2.33
C THR A 535 29.88 -8.64 3.26
N ASP A 536 29.31 -7.53 2.76
CA ASP A 536 28.62 -6.54 3.60
C ASP A 536 27.12 -6.80 3.77
N LYS A 537 26.52 -7.62 2.89
CA LYS A 537 25.12 -8.11 2.88
C LYS A 537 24.00 -7.06 3.04
N LYS A 538 24.32 -5.79 3.26
CA LYS A 538 23.39 -4.65 3.36
C LYS A 538 22.22 -4.89 4.32
N TYR A 539 22.56 -5.37 5.52
CA TYR A 539 21.60 -5.59 6.60
C TYR A 539 20.82 -4.32 6.96
N PHE A 540 19.53 -4.47 7.19
CA PHE A 540 18.63 -3.41 7.60
C PHE A 540 18.79 -3.09 9.07
N LYS A 541 18.65 -1.82 9.42
CA LYS A 541 18.67 -1.38 10.81
C LYS A 541 17.41 -0.57 11.14
N GLY A 542 16.57 -1.12 12.02
CA GLY A 542 15.24 -0.62 12.39
C GLY A 542 14.16 -1.63 12.02
N ASP A 543 12.90 -1.20 11.94
CA ASP A 543 11.76 -2.12 11.83
C ASP A 543 11.24 -2.29 10.40
N ILE A 544 10.75 -3.49 10.07
CA ILE A 544 10.03 -3.80 8.82
C ILE A 544 8.73 -4.53 9.13
N ASP A 545 7.66 -4.13 8.44
CA ASP A 545 6.31 -4.68 8.63
C ASP A 545 5.56 -4.81 7.30
N GLU A 546 4.52 -5.65 7.25
CA GLU A 546 3.52 -5.72 6.17
C GLU A 546 4.11 -5.91 4.76
N VAL A 547 5.03 -6.88 4.64
CA VAL A 547 5.68 -7.22 3.38
C VAL A 547 4.68 -7.96 2.48
N ARG A 548 4.35 -7.38 1.32
CA ARG A 548 3.41 -7.94 0.34
C ARG A 548 4.06 -8.00 -1.03
N VAL A 549 3.84 -9.12 -1.73
CA VAL A 549 4.31 -9.32 -3.11
C VAL A 549 3.16 -9.77 -4.01
N PHE A 550 2.96 -9.06 -5.11
CA PHE A 550 1.95 -9.37 -6.11
C PHE A 550 2.59 -9.72 -7.45
N ASN A 551 2.12 -10.76 -8.14
CA ASN A 551 2.48 -11.04 -9.55
C ASN A 551 1.76 -10.13 -10.57
N ALA A 552 1.33 -8.95 -10.12
CA ALA A 552 0.61 -7.95 -10.88
C ALA A 552 1.26 -6.58 -10.71
N ALA A 553 1.17 -5.74 -11.75
CA ALA A 553 1.60 -4.35 -11.70
C ALA A 553 0.43 -3.49 -11.21
N LEU A 554 0.41 -3.17 -9.92
CA LEU A 554 -0.70 -2.43 -9.31
C LEU A 554 -0.66 -0.96 -9.70
N THR A 555 -1.85 -0.36 -9.87
CA THR A 555 -1.97 1.07 -10.17
C THR A 555 -1.80 1.91 -8.90
N THR A 556 -1.52 3.20 -9.07
CA THR A 556 -1.37 4.15 -7.95
C THR A 556 -2.57 4.10 -6.99
N SER A 557 -3.79 4.03 -7.53
CA SER A 557 -5.00 4.01 -6.69
C SER A 557 -5.23 2.69 -5.97
N GLN A 558 -4.80 1.57 -6.55
CA GLN A 558 -4.81 0.26 -5.88
C GLN A 558 -3.80 0.24 -4.73
N ILE A 559 -2.59 0.76 -4.94
CA ILE A 559 -1.58 0.89 -3.86
C ILE A 559 -2.12 1.79 -2.74
N GLN A 560 -2.61 2.98 -3.07
CA GLN A 560 -3.15 3.94 -2.10
C GLN A 560 -4.29 3.37 -1.25
N GLY A 561 -5.10 2.47 -1.81
CA GLY A 561 -6.16 1.78 -1.07
C GLY A 561 -5.65 0.78 -0.02
N MET A 562 -4.37 0.43 -0.03
CA MET A 562 -3.78 -0.61 0.82
C MET A 562 -2.71 -0.11 1.80
N VAL A 563 -2.23 1.13 1.66
CA VAL A 563 -1.11 1.64 2.49
C VAL A 563 -1.47 1.65 3.97
N TYR A 564 -2.59 2.27 4.33
CA TYR A 564 -2.96 2.57 5.72
C TYR A 564 -3.95 1.57 6.32
N GLN A 565 -3.87 0.30 5.91
CA GLN A 565 -4.67 -0.80 6.46
C GLN A 565 -4.09 -2.16 6.04
N GLU A 566 -4.37 -3.19 6.84
CA GLU A 566 -4.24 -4.58 6.42
C GLU A 566 -5.25 -4.94 5.31
N ILE A 567 -5.07 -6.12 4.71
CA ILE A 567 -5.90 -6.62 3.60
C ILE A 567 -6.55 -7.97 3.92
N ASN A 568 -7.76 -8.16 3.40
CA ASN A 568 -8.55 -9.39 3.52
C ASN A 568 -8.97 -9.93 2.14
N GLU A 569 -9.18 -11.24 2.05
CA GLU A 569 -9.84 -11.84 0.90
C GLU A 569 -11.36 -11.58 0.95
N SER A 570 -11.91 -11.04 -0.12
CA SER A 570 -13.35 -10.89 -0.31
C SER A 570 -13.75 -11.34 -1.71
N ALA A 571 -14.40 -12.51 -1.80
CA ALA A 571 -14.87 -13.11 -3.04
C ALA A 571 -13.78 -13.19 -4.15
N GLY A 572 -12.56 -13.60 -3.79
CA GLY A 572 -11.42 -13.70 -4.70
C GLY A 572 -10.77 -12.38 -5.08
N SER A 573 -11.17 -11.25 -4.46
CA SER A 573 -10.51 -9.94 -4.60
C SER A 573 -9.88 -9.50 -3.28
N VAL A 574 -8.85 -8.66 -3.38
CA VAL A 574 -8.27 -7.97 -2.22
C VAL A 574 -9.23 -6.89 -1.75
N SER A 575 -9.47 -6.83 -0.44
CA SER A 575 -10.28 -5.82 0.24
C SER A 575 -9.54 -5.27 1.45
N GLY A 576 -9.90 -4.07 1.92
CA GLY A 576 -9.30 -3.49 3.13
C GLY A 576 -9.90 -4.07 4.42
N SER A 577 -9.09 -4.17 5.47
CA SER A 577 -9.55 -4.61 6.81
C SER A 577 -10.31 -3.52 7.57
N VAL A 578 -9.95 -2.24 7.37
CA VAL A 578 -10.59 -1.08 8.02
C VAL A 578 -11.67 -0.48 7.11
N VAL A 579 -11.35 -0.31 5.84
CA VAL A 579 -12.30 0.13 4.81
C VAL A 579 -12.76 -1.13 4.06
N PRO A 580 -13.98 -1.63 4.31
CA PRO A 580 -14.44 -2.94 3.81
C PRO A 580 -14.90 -2.86 2.34
N LYS A 581 -14.07 -2.26 1.48
CA LYS A 581 -14.26 -2.13 0.03
C LYS A 581 -13.16 -2.91 -0.68
N ASN A 582 -13.51 -3.49 -1.83
CA ASN A 582 -12.51 -4.10 -2.71
C ASN A 582 -11.51 -3.02 -3.17
N ILE A 583 -10.23 -3.36 -3.12
CA ILE A 583 -9.16 -2.51 -3.65
C ILE A 583 -9.30 -2.50 -5.16
N GLN A 584 -9.47 -1.31 -5.73
CA GLN A 584 -9.74 -1.16 -7.16
C GLN A 584 -9.10 0.09 -7.74
N ASP A 585 -8.86 0.04 -9.05
CA ASP A 585 -8.40 1.19 -9.81
C ASP A 585 -9.54 2.21 -9.98
N THR A 586 -9.30 3.48 -9.62
CA THR A 586 -10.35 4.51 -9.61
C THR A 586 -10.80 4.98 -10.99
N GLN A 587 -10.07 4.66 -12.06
CA GLN A 587 -10.44 5.03 -13.43
C GLN A 587 -11.20 3.91 -14.14
N THR A 588 -10.77 2.67 -13.94
CA THR A 588 -11.29 1.48 -14.65
C THR A 588 -12.23 0.62 -13.80
N ASN A 589 -12.27 0.83 -12.48
CA ASN A 589 -12.92 -0.04 -11.48
C ASN A 589 -12.41 -1.48 -11.48
N ALA A 590 -11.22 -1.74 -12.02
CA ALA A 590 -10.61 -3.06 -11.98
C ALA A 590 -10.15 -3.40 -10.55
N THR A 591 -10.68 -4.48 -9.98
CA THR A 591 -10.27 -4.95 -8.65
C THR A 591 -8.94 -5.69 -8.70
N VAL A 592 -8.22 -5.71 -7.59
CA VAL A 592 -7.03 -6.55 -7.42
C VAL A 592 -7.48 -7.96 -7.06
N ALA A 593 -7.07 -8.97 -7.84
CA ALA A 593 -7.39 -10.37 -7.55
C ALA A 593 -6.57 -10.89 -6.37
N TRP A 594 -7.18 -11.61 -5.43
CA TRP A 594 -6.47 -12.22 -4.31
C TRP A 594 -5.38 -13.19 -4.80
N ALA A 595 -5.67 -13.99 -5.83
CA ALA A 595 -4.71 -14.89 -6.48
C ALA A 595 -3.48 -14.19 -7.11
N SER A 596 -3.47 -12.85 -7.17
CA SER A 596 -2.28 -12.11 -7.58
C SER A 596 -1.34 -11.78 -6.43
N LEU A 597 -1.81 -11.81 -5.18
CA LEU A 597 -1.00 -11.72 -3.97
C LEU A 597 -0.30 -13.08 -3.80
N ILE A 598 1.00 -13.12 -4.04
CA ILE A 598 1.79 -14.35 -4.05
C ILE A 598 2.64 -14.53 -2.79
N ALA A 599 2.75 -13.49 -1.95
CA ALA A 599 3.30 -13.55 -0.61
C ALA A 599 2.71 -12.40 0.23
N TYR A 600 2.31 -12.68 1.46
CA TYR A 600 1.85 -11.67 2.41
C TYR A 600 2.32 -12.02 3.81
N TYR A 601 3.21 -11.19 4.35
CA TYR A 601 3.74 -11.30 5.71
C TYR A 601 3.29 -10.08 6.51
N PRO A 602 2.21 -10.21 7.30
CA PRO A 602 1.77 -9.15 8.19
C PRO A 602 2.73 -8.88 9.36
N MET A 603 3.71 -9.76 9.59
CA MET A 603 4.62 -9.76 10.74
C MET A 603 3.92 -9.80 12.12
N THR A 604 2.62 -10.06 12.17
CA THR A 604 1.81 -10.11 13.40
C THR A 604 1.85 -11.45 14.13
N ASN A 605 2.20 -12.54 13.46
CA ASN A 605 2.18 -13.90 14.00
C ASN A 605 3.54 -14.57 13.73
N ILE A 606 4.54 -14.15 14.51
CA ILE A 606 5.88 -14.73 14.55
C ILE A 606 5.82 -15.90 15.53
N LYS A 607 6.31 -17.07 15.12
CA LYS A 607 6.23 -18.32 15.88
C LYS A 607 7.53 -19.07 15.74
N THR A 608 8.12 -19.49 16.86
CA THR A 608 9.45 -20.12 16.88
C THR A 608 10.41 -19.28 16.02
N ASP A 609 10.92 -19.87 14.93
CA ASP A 609 11.85 -19.30 13.97
C ASP A 609 11.21 -18.62 12.73
N ARG A 610 9.90 -18.35 12.68
CA ARG A 610 9.25 -17.95 11.39
C ARG A 610 8.06 -17.00 11.48
N THR A 611 7.74 -16.39 10.34
CA THR A 611 6.47 -15.66 10.11
C THR A 611 5.64 -16.29 9.00
N THR A 612 4.31 -16.25 9.17
CA THR A 612 3.33 -16.94 8.31
C THR A 612 3.01 -16.17 7.02
N ASP A 613 2.85 -16.90 5.91
CA ASP A 613 2.36 -16.36 4.63
C ASP A 613 0.83 -16.40 4.53
N TYR A 614 0.20 -15.23 4.60
CA TYR A 614 -1.26 -15.04 4.53
C TYR A 614 -1.80 -15.05 3.10
N SER A 615 -0.94 -15.16 2.07
CA SER A 615 -1.40 -15.20 0.67
C SER A 615 -2.05 -16.53 0.25
N GLY A 616 -1.83 -17.59 1.03
CA GLY A 616 -2.26 -18.96 0.72
C GLY A 616 -1.27 -19.75 -0.16
N HIS A 617 -0.05 -19.22 -0.37
CA HIS A 617 1.01 -19.90 -1.10
C HIS A 617 1.99 -20.68 -0.20
N ASN A 618 1.81 -20.63 1.13
CA ASN A 618 2.61 -21.34 2.15
C ASN A 618 4.11 -21.08 2.02
N ARG A 619 4.51 -19.84 1.72
CA ARG A 619 5.92 -19.45 1.65
C ARG A 619 6.37 -18.90 2.99
N LEU A 620 6.63 -19.75 3.97
CA LEU A 620 7.09 -19.30 5.29
C LEU A 620 8.41 -18.51 5.16
N LEU A 621 8.53 -17.42 5.92
CA LEU A 621 9.76 -16.64 6.05
C LEU A 621 10.40 -16.98 7.38
N TYR A 622 11.63 -17.50 7.35
CA TYR A 622 12.37 -17.91 8.53
C TYR A 622 13.25 -16.77 9.04
N LEU A 623 13.21 -16.50 10.33
CA LEU A 623 14.05 -15.56 11.07
C LEU A 623 15.47 -16.11 11.14
N ASN A 624 16.45 -15.22 11.17
CA ASN A 624 17.87 -15.57 11.31
C ASN A 624 18.51 -14.50 12.19
N ASN A 625 19.06 -14.91 13.35
CA ASN A 625 19.69 -14.06 14.37
C ASN A 625 18.76 -13.03 15.06
N ILE A 626 17.46 -13.08 14.77
CA ILE A 626 16.49 -12.15 15.31
C ILE A 626 16.01 -12.67 16.67
N THR A 627 16.49 -12.04 17.74
CA THR A 627 16.13 -12.38 19.13
C THR A 627 15.21 -11.33 19.77
N THR A 628 14.77 -10.32 19.02
CA THR A 628 13.82 -9.32 19.53
C THR A 628 12.70 -8.97 18.57
N VAL A 629 11.52 -8.72 19.14
CA VAL A 629 10.31 -8.27 18.46
C VAL A 629 9.75 -7.04 19.15
N GLN A 630 9.08 -6.17 18.40
CA GLN A 630 8.50 -4.93 18.90
C GLN A 630 6.98 -4.92 18.72
N GLU A 631 6.29 -4.07 19.48
CA GLU A 631 4.86 -3.82 19.25
C GLU A 631 4.65 -3.27 17.83
N GLN A 632 3.63 -3.77 17.13
CA GLN A 632 3.25 -3.25 15.83
C GLN A 632 2.77 -1.79 15.96
N THR A 633 3.57 -0.86 15.45
CA THR A 633 3.31 0.57 15.55
C THR A 633 3.08 1.27 14.21
N ALA A 634 3.06 0.54 13.09
CA ALA A 634 2.80 1.12 11.77
C ALA A 634 1.35 1.68 11.67
N PRO A 635 1.11 2.81 10.96
CA PRO A 635 -0.17 3.52 11.00
C PRO A 635 -1.26 2.88 10.12
N MET A 636 -1.75 1.69 10.46
CA MET A 636 -2.69 0.91 9.64
C MET A 636 -4.01 0.56 10.35
N PRO A 637 -4.79 1.55 10.83
CA PRO A 637 -4.82 2.94 10.39
C PRO A 637 -4.25 3.92 11.42
N TYR A 638 -4.24 5.22 11.10
CA TYR A 638 -4.04 6.24 12.15
C TYR A 638 -5.21 6.24 13.13
N ARG A 639 -4.92 6.05 14.41
CA ARG A 639 -5.93 5.96 15.48
C ARG A 639 -5.77 7.08 16.50
N ALA A 640 -6.80 7.91 16.64
CA ALA A 640 -6.86 8.93 17.69
C ALA A 640 -7.46 8.31 18.96
N VAL A 641 -6.62 8.00 19.93
CA VAL A 641 -6.96 7.25 21.16
C VAL A 641 -7.03 8.12 22.41
N SER A 642 -6.73 9.41 22.30
CA SER A 642 -6.74 10.34 23.42
C SER A 642 -7.34 11.69 23.04
N TYR A 643 -8.06 12.30 23.98
CA TYR A 643 -8.66 13.62 23.78
C TYR A 643 -7.58 14.67 23.50
N GLY A 644 -7.72 15.42 22.41
CA GLY A 644 -6.80 16.52 22.13
C GLY A 644 -6.91 17.13 20.75
N ASN A 645 -5.89 17.91 20.37
CA ASN A 645 -5.81 18.52 19.05
C ASN A 645 -5.23 17.52 18.04
N TRP A 646 -5.73 17.52 16.82
CA TRP A 646 -5.20 16.69 15.71
C TRP A 646 -3.67 16.83 15.55
N ASN A 647 -3.10 18.03 15.73
CA ASN A 647 -1.67 18.28 15.61
C ASN A 647 -0.85 17.92 16.86
N SER A 648 -1.41 17.14 17.81
CA SER A 648 -0.70 16.70 19.01
C SER A 648 -0.31 15.24 18.89
N VAL A 649 0.98 14.94 19.01
CA VAL A 649 1.51 13.57 19.10
C VAL A 649 0.72 12.72 20.11
N SER A 650 0.41 13.29 21.29
CA SER A 650 -0.31 12.60 22.37
C SER A 650 -1.78 12.26 22.06
N THR A 651 -2.35 12.77 20.97
CA THR A 651 -3.73 12.45 20.55
C THR A 651 -3.79 11.11 19.82
N TRP A 652 -2.69 10.71 19.19
CA TRP A 652 -2.60 9.54 18.33
C TRP A 652 -1.91 8.39 19.06
N ALA A 653 -2.38 7.17 18.84
CA ALA A 653 -1.63 5.97 19.22
C ALA A 653 -0.26 6.04 18.53
N HIS A 654 0.85 5.80 19.22
CA HIS A 654 2.19 5.87 18.63
C HIS A 654 2.50 7.15 17.82
N GLY A 655 1.87 8.29 18.14
CA GLY A 655 2.01 9.53 17.34
C GLY A 655 3.43 10.12 17.29
N SER A 656 4.41 9.52 17.98
CA SER A 656 5.82 9.92 17.93
C SER A 656 6.61 9.25 16.81
N VAL A 657 6.03 8.25 16.13
CA VAL A 657 6.65 7.51 15.02
C VAL A 657 5.84 7.65 13.73
N TRP A 658 4.94 8.63 13.67
CA TRP A 658 3.98 8.91 12.59
C TRP A 658 4.11 10.37 12.13
N ASP A 659 3.52 10.71 10.98
CA ASP A 659 3.48 12.08 10.44
C ASP A 659 2.09 12.76 10.54
N ILE A 660 1.08 12.10 11.11
CA ILE A 660 -0.35 12.51 11.06
C ILE A 660 -0.64 13.87 11.71
N GLU A 661 0.19 14.25 12.69
CA GLU A 661 0.13 15.51 13.40
C GLU A 661 0.72 16.67 12.59
N ASP A 662 1.59 16.40 11.61
CA ASP A 662 1.99 17.36 10.59
C ASP A 662 0.99 17.36 9.42
N VAL A 663 -0.07 18.15 9.60
CA VAL A 663 -1.14 18.29 8.61
C VAL A 663 -0.65 18.68 7.21
N SER A 664 0.55 19.25 7.07
CA SER A 664 1.10 19.59 5.77
C SER A 664 1.67 18.40 4.98
N THR A 665 2.03 17.31 5.66
CA THR A 665 2.58 16.08 5.06
C THR A 665 1.54 14.97 4.93
N ASN A 666 0.42 15.06 5.66
CA ASN A 666 -0.70 14.10 5.60
C ASN A 666 -1.13 13.78 4.16
N LYS A 667 -1.18 12.49 3.85
CA LYS A 667 -1.55 12.02 2.52
C LYS A 667 -3.06 12.06 2.34
N ALA A 668 -3.52 12.45 1.14
CA ALA A 668 -4.95 12.51 0.83
C ALA A 668 -5.65 11.12 0.89
N TRP A 669 -4.86 10.04 0.80
CA TRP A 669 -5.31 8.66 0.89
C TRP A 669 -5.06 8.03 2.28
N SER A 670 -4.80 8.83 3.31
CA SER A 670 -4.74 8.32 4.70
C SER A 670 -6.10 7.77 5.15
N ILE A 671 -6.05 6.71 5.96
CA ILE A 671 -7.21 6.15 6.66
C ILE A 671 -7.10 6.55 8.12
N VAL A 672 -8.16 7.18 8.64
CA VAL A 672 -8.16 7.75 9.99
C VAL A 672 -9.35 7.21 10.78
N LYS A 673 -9.09 6.77 12.02
CA LYS A 673 -10.10 6.36 12.98
C LYS A 673 -10.08 7.26 14.23
N ILE A 674 -11.22 7.86 14.53
CA ILE A 674 -11.43 8.73 15.68
C ILE A 674 -12.10 7.92 16.78
N GLU A 675 -11.29 7.44 17.72
CA GLU A 675 -11.72 6.61 18.86
C GLU A 675 -11.85 7.42 20.16
N GLU A 676 -11.36 8.66 20.16
CA GLU A 676 -11.55 9.65 21.22
C GLU A 676 -11.88 11.03 20.64
N ASP A 677 -12.41 11.93 21.45
CA ASP A 677 -12.78 13.28 21.00
C ASP A 677 -11.57 14.09 20.50
N VAL A 678 -11.60 14.48 19.22
CA VAL A 678 -10.53 15.24 18.56
C VAL A 678 -11.03 16.63 18.16
N VAL A 679 -10.16 17.64 18.35
CA VAL A 679 -10.38 19.01 17.87
C VAL A 679 -9.36 19.33 16.78
N THR A 680 -9.77 20.05 15.75
CA THR A 680 -8.84 20.56 14.74
C THR A 680 -9.20 21.96 14.27
N SER A 681 -8.19 22.75 13.91
CA SER A 681 -8.31 24.07 13.29
C SER A 681 -7.72 24.10 11.88
N ASN A 682 -7.51 22.92 11.27
CA ASN A 682 -6.98 22.74 9.93
C ASN A 682 -7.99 21.98 9.03
N SER A 683 -7.75 22.04 7.73
CA SER A 683 -8.49 21.26 6.74
C SER A 683 -7.83 19.89 6.53
N HIS A 684 -8.63 18.84 6.34
CA HIS A 684 -8.17 17.46 6.20
C HIS A 684 -8.78 16.80 4.98
N THR A 685 -7.96 16.02 4.27
CA THR A 685 -8.43 15.12 3.21
C THR A 685 -8.07 13.69 3.58
N THR A 686 -9.04 12.78 3.55
CA THR A 686 -8.83 11.36 3.86
C THR A 686 -9.43 10.45 2.78
N TYR A 687 -8.88 9.24 2.66
CA TYR A 687 -9.50 8.15 1.91
C TYR A 687 -10.61 7.52 2.74
N GLY A 688 -10.24 7.11 3.95
CA GLY A 688 -11.11 6.53 4.96
C GLY A 688 -11.21 7.46 6.17
N LEU A 689 -12.43 7.72 6.65
CA LEU A 689 -12.64 8.36 7.95
C LEU A 689 -13.69 7.58 8.71
N VAL A 690 -13.32 7.07 9.89
CA VAL A 690 -14.20 6.35 10.80
C VAL A 690 -14.32 7.17 12.08
N ILE A 691 -15.54 7.53 12.46
CA ILE A 691 -15.83 8.19 13.74
C ILE A 691 -16.59 7.22 14.63
N ASP A 692 -15.98 6.74 15.71
CA ASP A 692 -16.58 5.74 16.58
C ASP A 692 -17.82 6.26 17.33
N ALA A 693 -18.67 5.32 17.75
CA ALA A 693 -19.88 5.64 18.48
C ALA A 693 -19.57 6.40 19.78
N GLY A 694 -20.28 7.50 20.01
CA GLY A 694 -20.06 8.37 21.18
C GLY A 694 -18.87 9.32 21.07
N LYS A 695 -18.10 9.28 19.98
CA LYS A 695 -16.91 10.13 19.76
C LYS A 695 -17.20 11.29 18.82
N ARG A 696 -16.36 12.34 18.89
CA ARG A 696 -16.55 13.58 18.15
C ARG A 696 -15.26 14.09 17.48
N LEU A 697 -15.37 14.45 16.20
CA LEU A 697 -14.42 15.32 15.51
C LEU A 697 -14.96 16.76 15.45
N THR A 698 -14.33 17.69 16.17
CA THR A 698 -14.73 19.11 16.19
C THR A 698 -13.82 19.93 15.28
N VAL A 699 -14.41 20.53 14.24
CA VAL A 699 -13.71 21.30 13.22
C VAL A 699 -13.94 22.78 13.48
N SER A 700 -12.91 23.44 14.00
CA SER A 700 -12.91 24.86 14.37
C SER A 700 -12.46 25.75 13.22
N GLY A 701 -12.85 27.03 13.27
CA GLY A 701 -12.55 27.98 12.20
C GLY A 701 -13.41 27.72 10.96
N ASP A 702 -12.84 27.90 9.78
CA ASP A 702 -13.53 27.75 8.48
C ASP A 702 -12.76 26.71 7.64
N ASN A 703 -12.89 25.43 7.99
CA ASN A 703 -12.05 24.35 7.47
C ASN A 703 -12.84 23.26 6.74
N LEU A 704 -12.15 22.57 5.84
CA LEU A 704 -12.70 21.47 5.04
C LEU A 704 -12.40 20.12 5.70
N ILE A 705 -13.42 19.27 5.81
CA ILE A 705 -13.24 17.82 5.90
C ILE A 705 -13.63 17.22 4.56
N LYS A 706 -12.67 16.65 3.85
CA LYS A 706 -12.87 16.00 2.56
C LYS A 706 -12.63 14.51 2.69
N ASN A 707 -13.65 13.69 2.47
CA ASN A 707 -13.50 12.25 2.35
C ASN A 707 -13.64 11.82 0.90
N THR A 708 -12.75 10.94 0.44
CA THR A 708 -12.63 10.61 -0.97
C THR A 708 -13.04 9.18 -1.32
N TRP A 709 -13.24 8.28 -0.34
CA TRP A 709 -13.56 6.88 -0.65
C TRP A 709 -14.52 6.19 0.33
N TYR A 710 -14.36 6.39 1.63
CA TYR A 710 -15.21 5.78 2.65
C TYR A 710 -15.32 6.63 3.91
N LEU A 711 -16.55 7.01 4.27
CA LEU A 711 -16.88 7.70 5.51
C LEU A 711 -17.80 6.81 6.34
N GLU A 712 -17.31 6.32 7.47
CA GLU A 712 -18.12 5.65 8.48
C GLU A 712 -18.36 6.60 9.65
N LEU A 713 -19.60 7.04 9.78
CA LEU A 713 -20.01 8.01 10.78
C LEU A 713 -20.90 7.33 11.82
N ASN A 714 -20.27 6.82 12.88
CA ASN A 714 -20.98 6.25 14.03
C ASN A 714 -21.15 7.27 15.17
N GLY A 715 -20.23 8.24 15.26
CA GLY A 715 -20.26 9.37 16.20
C GLY A 715 -20.69 10.70 15.57
N VAL A 716 -19.93 11.76 15.84
CA VAL A 716 -20.28 13.15 15.50
C VAL A 716 -19.16 13.88 14.76
N ILE A 717 -19.49 14.57 13.67
CA ILE A 717 -18.63 15.62 13.09
C ILE A 717 -19.26 17.00 13.38
N ASP A 718 -18.61 17.82 14.20
CA ASP A 718 -19.09 19.14 14.58
C ASP A 718 -18.39 20.23 13.75
N LEU A 719 -19.10 20.76 12.74
CA LEU A 719 -18.59 21.76 11.80
C LEU A 719 -18.89 23.17 12.32
N LEU A 720 -17.89 23.84 12.91
CA LEU A 720 -18.03 25.21 13.37
C LEU A 720 -17.92 26.22 12.21
N ASN A 721 -18.50 27.41 12.40
CA ASN A 721 -18.49 28.53 11.44
C ASN A 721 -18.78 28.11 9.98
N ASP A 722 -17.93 28.43 9.02
CA ASP A 722 -18.09 28.09 7.60
C ASP A 722 -17.42 26.76 7.23
N SER A 723 -17.11 25.90 8.21
CA SER A 723 -16.53 24.57 7.96
C SER A 723 -17.52 23.65 7.22
N GLN A 724 -17.00 22.81 6.32
CA GLN A 724 -17.81 22.02 5.38
C GLN A 724 -17.34 20.57 5.29
N LEU A 725 -18.28 19.68 4.97
CA LEU A 725 -18.01 18.28 4.67
C LEU A 725 -18.22 18.01 3.17
N ILE A 726 -17.14 17.58 2.50
CA ILE A 726 -17.18 17.16 1.09
C ILE A 726 -16.91 15.67 1.01
N GLN A 727 -17.80 14.97 0.32
CA GLN A 727 -17.61 13.60 -0.12
C GLN A 727 -17.52 13.61 -1.65
N THR A 728 -16.53 12.92 -2.21
CA THR A 728 -16.35 12.83 -3.67
C THR A 728 -17.27 11.78 -4.29
N GLU A 729 -17.25 11.64 -5.62
CA GLU A 729 -18.03 10.64 -6.36
C GLU A 729 -17.62 9.18 -6.07
N GLN A 730 -16.54 8.96 -5.33
CA GLN A 730 -16.09 7.62 -4.92
C GLN A 730 -16.32 7.37 -3.41
N SER A 731 -16.73 8.41 -2.67
CA SER A 731 -16.92 8.37 -1.21
C SER A 731 -18.28 7.81 -0.85
N ASP A 732 -18.29 6.59 -0.31
CA ASP A 732 -19.49 6.00 0.27
C ASP A 732 -19.66 6.40 1.75
N LEU A 733 -20.90 6.42 2.23
CA LEU A 733 -21.32 6.86 3.55
C LEU A 733 -22.02 5.70 4.24
N VAL A 734 -21.43 5.27 5.35
CA VAL A 734 -21.97 4.28 6.30
C VAL A 734 -22.26 5.02 7.59
N THR A 735 -23.41 4.77 8.21
CA THR A 735 -23.78 5.43 9.47
C THR A 735 -24.39 4.46 10.46
N SER A 736 -24.15 4.69 11.75
CA SER A 736 -24.93 4.09 12.84
C SER A 736 -26.27 4.83 13.05
N ALA A 737 -27.04 4.40 14.05
CA ALA A 737 -28.22 5.13 14.49
C ALA A 737 -27.89 6.49 15.13
N ASP A 738 -26.66 6.67 15.63
CA ASP A 738 -26.22 7.89 16.33
C ASP A 738 -25.38 8.82 15.44
N GLY A 739 -24.92 8.30 14.30
CA GLY A 739 -24.12 9.01 13.31
C GLY A 739 -24.77 10.31 12.83
N ARG A 740 -24.08 11.44 13.03
CA ARG A 740 -24.59 12.77 12.62
C ARG A 740 -23.50 13.82 12.44
N ILE A 741 -23.83 14.86 11.68
CA ILE A 741 -23.06 16.10 11.63
C ILE A 741 -23.81 17.24 12.32
N LEU A 742 -23.09 18.24 12.82
CA LEU A 742 -23.65 19.54 13.22
C LEU A 742 -23.14 20.60 12.24
N ARG A 743 -24.00 21.03 11.32
CA ARG A 743 -23.69 22.08 10.33
C ARG A 743 -24.39 23.39 10.69
N ARG A 744 -23.62 24.46 10.88
CA ARG A 744 -24.13 25.80 11.23
C ARG A 744 -24.43 26.63 9.99
N GLN A 745 -25.55 27.34 10.01
CA GLN A 745 -25.93 28.30 8.98
C GLN A 745 -26.62 29.52 9.61
N GLN A 746 -26.40 30.71 9.04
CA GLN A 746 -26.99 31.95 9.55
C GLN A 746 -28.05 32.48 8.59
N GLY A 747 -29.20 32.89 9.13
CA GLY A 747 -30.27 33.56 8.39
C GLY A 747 -30.68 34.89 9.00
N GLU A 748 -31.47 35.66 8.26
CA GLU A 748 -32.11 36.88 8.73
C GLU A 748 -32.97 36.60 9.97
N SER A 749 -32.71 37.34 11.05
CA SER A 749 -33.43 37.18 12.32
C SER A 749 -34.77 37.92 12.33
N ASN A 750 -34.95 38.92 11.47
CA ASN A 750 -36.14 39.75 11.45
C ASN A 750 -37.41 38.90 11.18
N PRO A 751 -38.45 38.99 12.03
CA PRO A 751 -39.60 38.09 11.96
C PRO A 751 -40.57 38.42 10.81
N TYR A 752 -40.30 39.50 10.07
CA TYR A 752 -41.06 39.92 8.89
C TYR A 752 -40.40 39.48 7.57
N ARG A 753 -39.16 38.99 7.61
CA ARG A 753 -38.34 38.69 6.42
C ARG A 753 -38.13 37.19 6.24
N TYR A 754 -38.14 36.73 4.99
CA TYR A 754 -37.97 35.32 4.64
C TYR A 754 -36.52 34.92 4.43
N ASN A 755 -36.21 33.73 4.92
CA ASN A 755 -35.09 32.89 4.54
C ASN A 755 -35.62 31.73 3.67
N TYR A 756 -34.88 31.34 2.64
CA TYR A 756 -35.19 30.19 1.80
C TYR A 756 -34.13 29.14 2.06
N TRP A 757 -34.55 28.00 2.60
CA TRP A 757 -33.65 26.97 3.10
C TRP A 757 -33.88 25.64 2.37
N SER A 758 -32.88 24.78 2.40
CA SER A 758 -32.93 23.36 2.14
C SER A 758 -32.06 22.67 3.20
N SER A 759 -32.32 21.40 3.48
CA SER A 759 -31.58 20.70 4.52
C SER A 759 -30.35 19.97 3.95
N PRO A 760 -29.15 20.17 4.53
CA PRO A 760 -27.95 19.41 4.19
C PRO A 760 -27.92 18.02 4.86
N ILE A 761 -28.89 17.75 5.73
CA ILE A 761 -29.03 16.54 6.54
C ILE A 761 -30.43 15.94 6.43
N GLY A 762 -30.54 14.66 6.74
CA GLY A 762 -31.78 13.93 6.97
C GLY A 762 -31.88 13.38 8.39
N ALA A 763 -32.97 12.67 8.68
CA ALA A 763 -33.12 11.94 9.94
C ALA A 763 -32.02 10.90 10.16
N GLN A 764 -31.49 10.82 11.38
CA GLN A 764 -30.52 9.79 11.78
C GLN A 764 -31.09 8.39 11.53
N SER A 765 -30.26 7.50 10.98
CA SER A 765 -30.63 6.13 10.63
C SER A 765 -29.39 5.35 10.25
N THR A 766 -29.40 4.04 10.49
CA THR A 766 -28.31 3.15 10.07
C THR A 766 -28.31 2.98 8.55
N THR A 767 -27.15 3.06 7.92
CA THR A 767 -26.96 2.75 6.49
C THR A 767 -25.79 1.82 6.30
N GLY A 768 -25.97 0.74 5.54
CA GLY A 768 -24.90 -0.18 5.19
C GLY A 768 -24.05 0.31 4.02
N LEU A 769 -22.90 -0.33 3.81
CA LEU A 769 -22.03 -0.07 2.67
C LEU A 769 -22.74 -0.45 1.37
N THR A 770 -23.00 0.57 0.55
CA THR A 770 -23.60 0.48 -0.78
C THR A 770 -22.98 1.56 -1.64
N ASN A 771 -22.93 1.37 -2.96
CA ASN A 771 -22.53 2.45 -3.86
C ASN A 771 -23.61 3.54 -3.82
N ASN A 772 -23.33 4.62 -3.09
CA ASN A 772 -24.26 5.72 -2.94
C ASN A 772 -24.02 6.84 -3.97
N ASN A 773 -23.01 6.68 -4.83
CA ASN A 773 -22.61 7.61 -5.88
C ASN A 773 -23.05 7.17 -7.29
N ALA A 774 -23.87 6.13 -7.39
CA ALA A 774 -24.45 5.70 -8.66
C ALA A 774 -25.25 6.83 -9.33
N SER A 775 -25.52 6.72 -10.63
CA SER A 775 -26.34 7.71 -11.37
C SER A 775 -27.81 7.71 -10.96
N THR A 776 -28.25 6.72 -10.17
CA THR A 776 -29.60 6.59 -9.61
C THR A 776 -29.72 7.29 -8.26
N ASN A 777 -30.94 7.61 -7.85
CA ASN A 777 -31.19 8.22 -6.55
C ASN A 777 -30.62 7.38 -5.40
N ASN A 778 -29.83 7.99 -4.53
CA ASN A 778 -29.31 7.35 -3.34
C ASN A 778 -30.41 7.19 -2.29
N THR A 779 -30.86 5.96 -2.10
CA THR A 779 -31.90 5.61 -1.13
C THR A 779 -31.45 5.68 0.32
N ASN A 780 -30.15 5.85 0.59
CA ASN A 780 -29.64 6.03 1.94
C ASN A 780 -29.94 7.44 2.49
N ASN A 781 -30.25 8.43 1.64
CA ASN A 781 -30.64 9.75 2.12
C ASN A 781 -32.06 9.70 2.73
N THR A 782 -32.22 10.29 3.90
CA THR A 782 -33.50 10.31 4.63
C THR A 782 -34.13 11.70 4.57
N PRO A 783 -35.47 11.80 4.67
CA PRO A 783 -36.12 13.09 4.75
C PRO A 783 -35.72 13.89 5.99
N TYR A 784 -35.76 15.21 5.85
CA TYR A 784 -35.59 16.18 6.93
C TYR A 784 -36.94 16.58 7.52
N ARG A 785 -36.98 16.90 8.81
CA ARG A 785 -38.12 17.53 9.48
C ARG A 785 -37.68 18.79 10.19
N LEU A 786 -38.49 19.84 10.12
CA LEU A 786 -38.16 21.14 10.72
C LEU A 786 -37.97 21.07 12.23
N ASN A 787 -38.65 20.18 12.94
CA ASN A 787 -38.46 19.99 14.38
C ASN A 787 -37.08 19.43 14.77
N MET A 788 -36.22 19.11 13.80
CA MET A 788 -34.81 18.74 14.01
C MET A 788 -33.88 19.95 14.07
N ILE A 789 -34.33 21.14 13.64
CA ILE A 789 -33.48 22.34 13.65
C ILE A 789 -33.19 22.78 15.09
N LYS A 790 -31.94 23.17 15.32
CA LYS A 790 -31.46 23.64 16.62
C LYS A 790 -30.99 25.09 16.57
N ASP A 791 -31.04 25.76 17.71
CA ASP A 791 -30.48 27.08 17.92
C ASP A 791 -28.97 27.04 18.18
N ASP A 792 -28.36 28.20 18.41
CA ASP A 792 -26.94 28.36 18.69
C ASP A 792 -26.48 27.72 20.00
N ALA A 793 -27.40 27.45 20.94
CA ALA A 793 -27.15 26.71 22.16
C ALA A 793 -27.26 25.18 21.97
N GLY A 794 -27.57 24.70 20.75
CA GLY A 794 -27.77 23.28 20.46
C GLY A 794 -29.10 22.72 20.98
N THR A 795 -30.04 23.60 21.32
CA THR A 795 -31.40 23.23 21.76
C THR A 795 -32.35 23.25 20.57
N ASN A 796 -33.35 22.36 20.54
CA ASN A 796 -34.35 22.36 19.47
C ASN A 796 -35.05 23.73 19.41
N CYS A 797 -35.14 24.31 18.21
CA CYS A 797 -35.84 25.58 18.05
C CYS A 797 -37.32 25.45 18.46
N LEU A 798 -37.83 26.50 19.10
CA LEU A 798 -39.24 26.56 19.49
C LEU A 798 -40.11 27.05 18.34
N PHE A 799 -41.35 26.58 18.30
CA PHE A 799 -42.31 26.89 17.25
C PHE A 799 -43.56 27.60 17.79
N THR A 800 -44.09 28.54 17.02
CA THR A 800 -45.36 29.20 17.30
C THR A 800 -46.32 29.14 16.12
N SER A 801 -47.63 29.15 16.39
CA SER A 801 -48.67 29.33 15.36
C SER A 801 -49.01 30.80 15.09
N ASN A 802 -48.52 31.72 15.92
CA ASN A 802 -48.69 33.15 15.71
C ASN A 802 -47.84 33.63 14.52
N TYR A 803 -48.20 34.77 13.94
CA TYR A 803 -47.39 35.39 12.87
C TYR A 803 -45.95 35.68 13.31
N THR A 804 -45.75 36.05 14.57
CA THR A 804 -44.43 36.25 15.19
C THR A 804 -44.48 35.85 16.65
N ALA A 805 -43.35 35.38 17.18
CA ALA A 805 -43.05 35.36 18.61
C ALA A 805 -41.53 35.38 18.79
N ASN A 806 -41.02 36.22 19.68
CA ASN A 806 -39.59 36.39 19.88
C ASN A 806 -38.92 35.04 20.24
N GLY A 807 -37.82 34.70 19.56
CA GLY A 807 -37.07 33.45 19.74
C GLY A 807 -37.79 32.20 19.21
N ASN A 808 -38.88 32.33 18.46
CA ASN A 808 -39.65 31.19 17.94
C ASN A 808 -39.75 31.26 16.41
N ILE A 809 -39.67 30.09 15.78
CA ILE A 809 -39.99 29.94 14.35
C ILE A 809 -41.52 29.91 14.19
N SER A 810 -42.07 30.81 13.37
CA SER A 810 -43.50 30.82 13.09
C SER A 810 -43.87 29.79 12.03
N THR A 811 -44.71 28.83 12.41
CA THR A 811 -45.30 27.81 11.52
C THR A 811 -46.33 28.38 10.53
N TYR A 812 -46.65 29.68 10.63
CA TYR A 812 -47.51 30.35 9.66
C TYR A 812 -46.79 30.59 8.34
N TRP A 813 -45.46 30.78 8.37
CA TRP A 813 -44.64 31.21 7.24
C TRP A 813 -43.75 30.12 6.65
N ILE A 814 -44.13 28.85 6.85
CA ILE A 814 -43.35 27.71 6.37
C ILE A 814 -44.06 27.08 5.19
N TYR A 815 -43.50 27.28 4.00
CA TYR A 815 -44.04 26.77 2.74
C TYR A 815 -42.95 26.18 1.85
N THR A 816 -43.31 25.18 1.05
CA THR A 816 -42.54 24.71 -0.10
C THR A 816 -43.31 25.00 -1.39
N TYR A 817 -42.66 24.89 -2.54
CA TYR A 817 -43.27 25.17 -3.84
C TYR A 817 -42.84 24.09 -4.84
N LYS A 818 -43.76 23.24 -5.26
CA LYS A 818 -43.47 22.07 -6.11
C LYS A 818 -44.31 22.13 -7.38
N ASN A 819 -43.66 22.14 -8.54
CA ASN A 819 -44.31 22.18 -9.86
C ASN A 819 -45.45 23.22 -9.92
N GLY A 820 -45.25 24.40 -9.31
CA GLY A 820 -46.32 25.37 -9.15
C GLY A 820 -46.36 26.34 -10.31
N VAL A 821 -47.57 26.65 -10.79
CA VAL A 821 -47.79 27.55 -11.94
C VAL A 821 -48.21 28.95 -11.46
N THR A 822 -48.95 29.00 -10.35
CA THR A 822 -49.52 30.23 -9.80
C THR A 822 -49.10 30.43 -8.36
N TYR A 823 -49.22 31.67 -7.87
CA TYR A 823 -48.99 31.99 -6.45
C TYR A 823 -49.76 31.09 -5.46
N TRP A 824 -50.91 30.52 -5.85
CA TRP A 824 -51.71 29.68 -4.95
C TRP A 824 -51.21 28.25 -4.81
N ASP A 825 -50.18 27.85 -5.56
CA ASP A 825 -49.57 26.52 -5.49
C ASP A 825 -48.55 26.38 -4.34
N TRP A 826 -48.28 27.44 -3.56
CA TRP A 826 -47.47 27.34 -2.34
C TRP A 826 -48.10 26.38 -1.33
N GLU A 827 -47.32 25.39 -0.88
CA GLU A 827 -47.80 24.32 -0.02
C GLU A 827 -47.26 24.49 1.41
N ARG A 828 -48.15 24.55 2.40
CA ARG A 828 -47.75 24.70 3.81
C ARG A 828 -47.04 23.44 4.31
N VAL A 829 -45.96 23.65 5.06
CA VAL A 829 -45.17 22.57 5.67
C VAL A 829 -45.39 22.58 7.17
N SER A 830 -45.76 21.43 7.74
CA SER A 830 -45.83 21.25 9.20
C SER A 830 -44.44 20.92 9.77
N THR A 831 -44.24 21.11 11.07
CA THR A 831 -42.94 20.88 11.71
C THR A 831 -42.48 19.43 11.69
N SER A 832 -43.41 18.49 11.53
CA SER A 832 -43.17 17.05 11.46
C SER A 832 -43.28 16.46 10.06
N ARG A 833 -43.52 17.30 9.03
CA ARG A 833 -43.61 16.83 7.64
C ARG A 833 -42.23 16.47 7.13
N ASP A 834 -42.14 15.31 6.46
CA ASP A 834 -40.95 14.89 5.74
C ASP A 834 -40.71 15.80 4.53
N LEU A 835 -39.54 16.43 4.50
CA LEU A 835 -38.99 17.16 3.37
C LEU A 835 -37.90 16.30 2.74
N ALA A 836 -38.12 15.84 1.52
CA ALA A 836 -37.13 15.06 0.79
C ALA A 836 -35.86 15.90 0.52
N PRO A 837 -34.67 15.26 0.46
CA PRO A 837 -33.43 15.94 0.08
C PRO A 837 -33.58 16.70 -1.25
N GLY A 838 -33.03 17.91 -1.31
CA GLY A 838 -33.10 18.79 -2.49
C GLY A 838 -34.34 19.69 -2.54
N LEU A 839 -35.37 19.44 -1.71
CA LEU A 839 -36.53 20.32 -1.61
C LEU A 839 -36.23 21.54 -0.75
N GLY A 840 -36.53 22.73 -1.28
CA GLY A 840 -36.46 23.96 -0.51
C GLY A 840 -37.76 24.27 0.24
N TYR A 841 -37.64 25.08 1.29
CA TYR A 841 -38.74 25.63 2.07
C TYR A 841 -38.44 27.07 2.50
N THR A 842 -39.51 27.81 2.82
CA THR A 842 -39.44 29.19 3.32
C THR A 842 -39.58 29.21 4.83
N GLN A 843 -38.94 30.17 5.48
CA GLN A 843 -39.05 30.41 6.92
C GLN A 843 -38.77 31.88 7.22
N LYS A 844 -39.60 32.53 8.04
CA LYS A 844 -39.27 33.87 8.55
C LYS A 844 -38.35 33.82 9.77
N GLY A 845 -37.62 34.91 9.99
CA GLY A 845 -36.73 35.04 11.15
C GLY A 845 -37.43 34.86 12.51
N THR A 846 -36.66 34.56 13.54
CA THR A 846 -37.15 34.24 14.90
C THR A 846 -37.48 35.47 15.74
N GLY A 847 -37.07 36.66 15.31
CA GLY A 847 -37.25 37.92 16.02
C GLY A 847 -36.25 38.19 17.15
N ILE A 848 -35.17 37.42 17.25
CA ILE A 848 -34.10 37.66 18.23
C ILE A 848 -33.41 39.01 17.99
N ALA A 849 -32.76 39.55 19.02
CA ALA A 849 -32.15 40.88 18.99
C ALA A 849 -30.82 40.97 18.18
N ALA A 850 -30.32 39.86 17.63
CA ALA A 850 -29.17 39.86 16.71
C ALA A 850 -29.62 40.18 15.28
N SER A 851 -28.72 40.62 14.40
CA SER A 851 -29.02 40.82 12.97
C SER A 851 -29.23 39.50 12.21
N GLU A 852 -28.61 38.43 12.69
CA GLU A 852 -28.68 37.09 12.10
C GLU A 852 -28.95 36.06 13.20
N GLN A 853 -29.72 35.02 12.88
CA GLN A 853 -29.93 33.86 13.72
C GLN A 853 -29.08 32.71 13.18
N GLN A 854 -28.27 32.11 14.06
CA GLN A 854 -27.59 30.86 13.75
C GLN A 854 -28.53 29.68 14.00
N TYR A 855 -28.59 28.79 13.02
CA TYR A 855 -29.28 27.51 13.06
C TYR A 855 -28.24 26.38 12.96
N ILE A 856 -28.47 25.30 13.70
CA ILE A 856 -27.68 24.07 13.62
C ILE A 856 -28.55 23.00 12.96
N PHE A 857 -28.12 22.57 11.77
CA PHE A 857 -28.63 21.39 11.11
C PHE A 857 -27.92 20.17 11.69
N GLU A 858 -28.59 19.48 12.61
CA GLU A 858 -28.09 18.27 13.27
C GLU A 858 -28.82 17.03 12.74
N GLY A 859 -28.06 16.11 12.13
CA GLY A 859 -28.58 14.84 11.63
C GLY A 859 -27.62 14.14 10.68
N LYS A 860 -28.11 13.13 9.96
CA LYS A 860 -27.29 12.36 9.02
C LYS A 860 -26.99 13.21 7.77
N PRO A 861 -25.73 13.38 7.35
CA PRO A 861 -25.42 14.14 6.15
C PRO A 861 -26.00 13.48 4.90
N ASN A 862 -26.52 14.28 3.98
CA ASN A 862 -26.89 13.75 2.67
C ASN A 862 -25.61 13.48 1.84
N ASN A 863 -25.57 12.35 1.13
CA ASN A 863 -24.46 11.96 0.28
C ASN A 863 -24.90 11.43 -1.09
N GLY A 864 -24.01 11.50 -2.07
CA GLY A 864 -24.20 10.87 -3.37
C GLY A 864 -25.30 11.51 -4.21
N THR A 865 -25.80 10.79 -5.20
CA THR A 865 -26.81 11.32 -6.14
C THR A 865 -28.17 11.49 -5.48
N ILE A 866 -28.78 12.67 -5.60
CA ILE A 866 -30.13 12.98 -5.14
C ILE A 866 -30.95 13.40 -6.36
N ILE A 867 -32.07 12.70 -6.56
CA ILE A 867 -33.01 12.96 -7.65
C ILE A 867 -34.28 13.60 -7.08
N VAL A 868 -34.65 14.74 -7.63
CA VAL A 868 -35.94 15.40 -7.41
C VAL A 868 -36.76 15.26 -8.68
N GLU A 869 -37.83 14.48 -8.63
CA GLU A 869 -38.77 14.35 -9.74
C GLU A 869 -39.56 15.66 -9.92
N VAL A 870 -39.58 16.16 -11.16
CA VAL A 870 -40.28 17.40 -11.54
C VAL A 870 -41.22 17.18 -12.72
N GLU A 871 -42.29 17.96 -12.74
CA GLU A 871 -43.33 17.94 -13.78
C GLU A 871 -43.54 19.37 -14.26
N ASP A 872 -43.47 19.61 -15.56
CA ASP A 872 -43.90 20.86 -16.20
C ASP A 872 -45.44 20.91 -16.24
N LYS A 873 -46.04 21.27 -15.10
CA LYS A 873 -47.49 21.33 -14.89
C LYS A 873 -48.18 22.39 -15.76
N GLY A 874 -47.52 23.51 -16.02
CA GLY A 874 -48.01 24.60 -16.85
C GLY A 874 -47.89 24.31 -18.35
N GLY A 875 -47.00 23.40 -18.73
CA GLY A 875 -46.77 22.97 -20.11
C GLY A 875 -45.90 23.95 -20.89
N ALA A 876 -45.64 23.61 -22.15
CA ALA A 876 -44.70 24.35 -22.99
C ALA A 876 -44.95 25.88 -23.01
N GLY A 877 -43.94 26.64 -22.58
CA GLY A 877 -43.92 28.09 -22.52
C GLY A 877 -43.48 28.60 -21.16
N SER A 878 -43.10 29.87 -21.09
CA SER A 878 -42.55 30.48 -19.87
C SER A 878 -43.37 31.69 -19.43
N GLU A 879 -44.69 31.65 -19.65
CA GLU A 879 -45.59 32.75 -19.32
C GLU A 879 -46.07 32.64 -17.87
N GLN A 880 -45.79 33.67 -17.07
CA GLN A 880 -46.13 33.72 -15.65
C GLN A 880 -47.62 33.51 -15.39
N ASP A 881 -47.96 32.72 -14.37
CA ASP A 881 -49.33 32.36 -13.98
C ASP A 881 -50.14 31.62 -15.08
N VAL A 882 -49.51 31.22 -16.20
CA VAL A 882 -50.16 30.54 -17.33
C VAL A 882 -49.46 29.22 -17.67
N THR A 883 -48.22 29.26 -18.16
CA THR A 883 -47.45 28.06 -18.57
C THR A 883 -46.17 27.87 -17.78
N ARG A 884 -45.61 28.92 -17.16
CA ARG A 884 -44.36 28.80 -16.40
C ARG A 884 -44.54 27.92 -15.17
N THR A 885 -43.82 26.80 -15.11
CA THR A 885 -43.77 25.93 -13.95
C THR A 885 -42.54 26.22 -13.10
N ASN A 886 -42.73 26.61 -11.84
CA ASN A 886 -41.63 26.90 -10.92
C ASN A 886 -41.48 25.81 -9.84
N PHE A 887 -40.26 25.62 -9.37
CA PHE A 887 -39.93 24.69 -8.29
C PHE A 887 -38.95 25.32 -7.29
N LEU A 888 -39.25 25.22 -6.00
CA LEU A 888 -38.34 25.62 -4.91
C LEU A 888 -37.43 24.46 -4.53
N LEU A 889 -36.19 24.52 -5.00
CA LEU A 889 -35.10 23.59 -4.70
C LEU A 889 -34.16 24.20 -3.65
N GLY A 890 -33.15 23.46 -3.22
CA GLY A 890 -32.02 24.05 -2.53
C GLY A 890 -30.89 23.08 -2.28
N ASN A 891 -29.72 23.62 -1.99
CA ASN A 891 -28.49 22.85 -1.81
C ASN A 891 -28.66 21.77 -0.71
N PRO A 892 -28.67 20.48 -1.08
CA PRO A 892 -28.91 19.39 -0.14
C PRO A 892 -27.64 18.90 0.55
N TYR A 893 -26.48 19.51 0.31
CA TYR A 893 -25.19 19.02 0.81
C TYR A 893 -24.62 19.90 1.91
N ALA A 894 -23.80 19.30 2.77
CA ALA A 894 -23.08 19.98 3.85
C ALA A 894 -21.85 20.80 3.37
N SER A 895 -21.84 21.18 2.09
CA SER A 895 -20.84 22.00 1.43
C SER A 895 -21.51 22.94 0.42
N ALA A 896 -20.80 23.97 -0.02
CA ALA A 896 -21.25 24.76 -1.17
C ALA A 896 -21.31 23.88 -2.44
N ILE A 897 -22.09 24.31 -3.42
CA ILE A 897 -22.14 23.67 -4.76
C ILE A 897 -21.85 24.68 -5.87
N ASP A 898 -21.25 24.19 -6.96
CA ASP A 898 -21.02 24.96 -8.19
C ASP A 898 -22.29 25.00 -9.05
N ILE A 899 -22.84 26.20 -9.24
CA ILE A 899 -24.06 26.42 -10.03
C ILE A 899 -23.84 26.05 -11.49
N HIS A 900 -22.63 26.22 -12.04
CA HIS A 900 -22.37 25.86 -13.45
C HIS A 900 -22.53 24.36 -13.64
N LYS A 901 -21.93 23.55 -12.77
CA LYS A 901 -22.05 22.10 -12.81
C LYS A 901 -23.48 21.64 -12.57
N PHE A 902 -24.20 22.29 -11.66
CA PHE A 902 -25.62 22.02 -11.44
C PHE A 902 -26.47 22.31 -12.68
N ILE A 903 -26.25 23.44 -13.38
CA ILE A 903 -26.97 23.77 -14.61
C ILE A 903 -26.68 22.74 -15.71
N ASP A 904 -25.41 22.35 -15.88
CA ASP A 904 -24.97 21.38 -16.89
C ASP A 904 -25.59 19.99 -16.66
N ASP A 905 -25.64 19.54 -15.40
CA ASP A 905 -26.24 18.24 -15.04
C ASP A 905 -27.76 18.17 -15.20
N ASN A 906 -28.41 19.33 -15.36
CA ASN A 906 -29.87 19.47 -15.40
C ASN A 906 -30.39 20.03 -16.73
N GLN A 907 -29.55 20.00 -17.78
CA GLN A 907 -29.92 20.46 -19.10
C GLN A 907 -31.17 19.75 -19.64
N GLY A 908 -32.11 20.56 -20.15
CA GLY A 908 -33.36 20.08 -20.74
C GLY A 908 -34.48 19.80 -19.74
N VAL A 909 -34.23 19.92 -18.44
CA VAL A 909 -35.25 19.80 -17.38
C VAL A 909 -35.57 21.16 -16.77
N ILE A 910 -34.55 21.98 -16.51
CA ILE A 910 -34.68 23.36 -16.03
C ILE A 910 -34.33 24.36 -17.14
N ASP A 911 -34.72 25.63 -16.97
CA ASP A 911 -34.43 26.72 -17.92
C ASP A 911 -32.96 27.18 -17.94
N GLY A 912 -32.19 26.80 -16.92
CA GLY A 912 -30.79 27.18 -16.74
C GLY A 912 -30.56 28.46 -15.95
N THR A 913 -31.60 29.03 -15.31
CA THR A 913 -31.47 30.20 -14.41
C THR A 913 -31.96 29.88 -13.00
N LEU A 914 -31.15 30.21 -11.99
CA LEU A 914 -31.52 30.11 -10.59
C LEU A 914 -32.02 31.47 -10.08
N GLN A 915 -33.15 31.46 -9.38
CA GLN A 915 -33.78 32.62 -8.78
C GLN A 915 -33.65 32.57 -7.26
N LEU A 916 -32.93 33.54 -6.69
CA LEU A 916 -32.62 33.59 -5.26
C LEU A 916 -33.40 34.73 -4.60
N TRP A 917 -34.21 34.40 -3.58
CA TRP A 917 -35.02 35.39 -2.89
C TRP A 917 -34.20 36.25 -1.94
N GLN A 918 -34.27 37.57 -2.08
CA GLN A 918 -33.71 38.53 -1.13
C GLN A 918 -34.82 39.44 -0.58
N GLN A 919 -34.82 39.68 0.73
CA GLN A 919 -35.63 40.71 1.35
C GLN A 919 -34.75 41.64 2.18
N TRP A 920 -34.44 42.81 1.65
CA TRP A 920 -33.45 43.74 2.22
C TRP A 920 -34.04 44.73 3.22
N SER A 921 -35.36 44.94 3.23
CA SER A 921 -36.03 45.76 4.25
C SER A 921 -37.50 45.41 4.47
N GLY A 922 -38.25 46.29 5.15
CA GLY A 922 -39.67 46.10 5.48
C GLY A 922 -39.88 45.38 6.82
N ASN A 923 -40.96 45.78 7.53
CA ASN A 923 -41.35 45.27 8.85
C ASN A 923 -42.86 44.95 8.89
N SER A 924 -43.36 44.29 7.85
CA SER A 924 -44.77 43.95 7.70
C SER A 924 -44.94 42.50 7.27
N HIS A 925 -46.09 41.91 7.61
CA HIS A 925 -46.52 40.62 7.07
C HIS A 925 -47.36 40.75 5.80
N ASN A 926 -47.75 41.96 5.42
CA ASN A 926 -48.52 42.22 4.21
C ASN A 926 -47.60 42.17 2.98
N LEU A 927 -47.90 41.29 2.02
CA LEU A 927 -47.07 41.04 0.83
C LEU A 927 -46.83 42.30 -0.03
N ASN A 928 -47.80 43.21 -0.09
CA ASN A 928 -47.71 44.49 -0.80
C ASN A 928 -46.80 45.53 -0.09
N GLU A 929 -46.36 45.25 1.12
CA GLU A 929 -45.44 46.10 1.90
C GLU A 929 -44.04 45.46 1.99
N TYR A 930 -43.80 44.37 1.24
CA TYR A 930 -42.49 43.72 1.22
C TYR A 930 -41.52 44.50 0.35
N ASN A 931 -40.29 44.58 0.86
CA ASN A 931 -39.15 45.15 0.18
C ASN A 931 -38.18 43.99 -0.13
N GLY A 932 -38.56 43.17 -1.11
CA GLY A 932 -37.85 41.96 -1.51
C GLY A 932 -38.22 41.50 -2.92
N GLY A 933 -37.43 40.58 -3.47
CA GLY A 933 -37.62 40.01 -4.80
C GLY A 933 -36.59 38.94 -5.13
N TYR A 934 -36.56 38.48 -6.38
CA TYR A 934 -35.66 37.43 -6.83
C TYR A 934 -34.47 37.98 -7.62
N ALA A 935 -33.25 37.72 -7.14
CA ALA A 935 -32.04 37.87 -7.92
C ALA A 935 -31.92 36.68 -8.89
N GLN A 936 -31.29 36.88 -10.05
CA GLN A 936 -31.08 35.82 -11.03
C GLN A 936 -29.59 35.50 -11.13
N VAL A 937 -29.26 34.21 -11.27
CA VAL A 937 -27.90 33.73 -11.52
C VAL A 937 -27.89 32.57 -12.51
N ASN A 938 -26.94 32.61 -13.44
CA ASN A 938 -26.69 31.56 -14.42
C ASN A 938 -25.19 31.56 -14.79
N LYS A 939 -24.77 30.88 -15.87
CA LYS A 939 -23.35 30.74 -16.26
C LYS A 939 -22.71 32.06 -16.72
N THR A 940 -23.51 33.03 -17.17
CA THR A 940 -23.04 34.39 -17.55
C THR A 940 -22.70 35.22 -16.32
N GLY A 941 -23.53 35.16 -15.29
CA GLY A 941 -23.30 35.87 -14.02
C GLY A 941 -24.57 36.03 -13.21
N GLY A 942 -24.55 36.97 -12.26
CA GLY A 942 -25.71 37.31 -11.42
C GLY A 942 -26.18 38.75 -11.59
N VAL A 943 -27.49 38.99 -11.43
CA VAL A 943 -28.09 40.34 -11.33
C VAL A 943 -28.90 40.49 -10.04
N ARG A 944 -28.96 41.71 -9.50
CA ARG A 944 -29.66 42.00 -8.23
C ARG A 944 -31.16 41.75 -8.32
N ALA A 945 -31.74 41.43 -7.16
CA ALA A 945 -33.19 41.35 -7.03
C ALA A 945 -33.85 42.71 -7.26
N PHE A 946 -35.05 42.70 -7.84
CA PHE A 946 -35.89 43.88 -7.99
C PHE A 946 -37.16 43.76 -7.13
N GLN A 947 -37.71 44.87 -6.64
CA GLN A 947 -38.83 44.84 -5.70
C GLN A 947 -40.12 44.26 -6.31
N PHE A 948 -40.62 43.20 -5.67
CA PHE A 948 -41.91 42.58 -5.94
C PHE A 948 -43.02 43.18 -5.03
N VAL A 949 -44.17 43.58 -5.59
CA VAL A 949 -45.35 44.07 -4.83
C VAL A 949 -46.61 43.26 -5.17
N GLY A 950 -47.27 42.71 -4.15
CA GLY A 950 -48.57 42.04 -4.30
C GLY A 950 -48.48 40.58 -4.78
N ILE A 951 -49.57 40.02 -5.31
CA ILE A 951 -49.70 38.58 -5.62
C ILE A 951 -49.28 38.24 -7.07
N SER A 952 -49.39 39.21 -7.98
CA SER A 952 -49.16 39.05 -9.43
C SER A 952 -48.09 40.01 -9.96
N GLY A 953 -47.10 40.38 -9.14
CA GLY A 953 -45.98 41.22 -9.59
C GLY A 953 -46.35 42.66 -9.94
N ALA A 954 -47.17 43.35 -9.14
CA ALA A 954 -47.24 44.80 -9.23
C ALA A 954 -45.93 45.41 -8.69
N HIS A 955 -45.61 46.66 -9.04
CA HIS A 955 -44.39 47.34 -8.60
C HIS A 955 -44.72 48.79 -8.23
N ASN A 956 -44.23 49.29 -7.09
CA ASN A 956 -44.34 50.70 -6.68
C ASN A 956 -43.04 51.50 -6.92
N GLY A 957 -41.94 50.81 -7.23
CA GLY A 957 -40.65 51.40 -7.56
C GLY A 957 -39.85 51.91 -6.36
N SER A 958 -38.54 52.02 -6.59
CA SER A 958 -37.49 52.65 -5.79
C SER A 958 -36.79 51.83 -4.70
N GLN A 959 -36.69 50.49 -4.83
CA GLN A 959 -35.82 49.71 -3.95
C GLN A 959 -35.12 48.58 -4.70
N ASP A 960 -33.79 48.64 -4.73
CA ASP A 960 -32.94 47.60 -5.29
C ASP A 960 -32.61 46.56 -4.22
N GLY A 961 -32.52 45.29 -4.65
CA GLY A 961 -31.76 44.30 -3.92
C GLY A 961 -30.35 44.80 -3.68
N THR A 962 -29.78 44.42 -2.55
CA THR A 962 -28.44 44.88 -2.14
C THR A 962 -27.35 43.86 -2.44
N LEU A 963 -27.71 42.67 -2.91
CA LEU A 963 -26.79 41.55 -3.12
C LEU A 963 -26.89 41.01 -4.55
N VAL A 964 -25.74 40.65 -5.10
CA VAL A 964 -25.60 39.95 -6.39
C VAL A 964 -25.14 38.52 -6.08
N PRO A 965 -25.81 37.49 -6.60
CA PRO A 965 -25.40 36.11 -6.39
C PRO A 965 -24.09 35.78 -7.12
N SER A 966 -23.23 34.99 -6.48
CA SER A 966 -22.01 34.44 -7.05
C SER A 966 -22.27 33.08 -7.73
N ARG A 967 -21.23 32.50 -8.34
CA ARG A 967 -21.23 31.17 -8.96
C ARG A 967 -21.49 30.04 -7.97
N TYR A 968 -21.18 30.24 -6.69
CA TYR A 968 -21.22 29.19 -5.68
C TYR A 968 -22.42 29.35 -4.79
N LEU A 969 -23.24 28.30 -4.70
CA LEU A 969 -24.43 28.29 -3.87
C LEU A 969 -24.08 27.85 -2.44
N PRO A 970 -24.36 28.67 -1.40
CA PRO A 970 -24.05 28.33 -0.01
C PRO A 970 -24.74 27.04 0.49
N VAL A 971 -24.22 26.51 1.60
CA VAL A 971 -24.82 25.37 2.31
C VAL A 971 -26.26 25.70 2.70
N SER A 972 -27.17 24.76 2.54
CA SER A 972 -28.60 24.93 2.89
C SER A 972 -29.36 26.01 2.10
N GLN A 973 -28.77 26.71 1.13
CA GLN A 973 -29.45 27.80 0.42
C GLN A 973 -30.56 27.27 -0.51
N GLY A 974 -31.78 27.79 -0.34
CA GLY A 974 -32.92 27.55 -1.22
C GLY A 974 -32.96 28.51 -2.41
N PHE A 975 -33.43 28.03 -3.56
CA PHE A 975 -33.56 28.77 -4.81
C PHE A 975 -34.72 28.25 -5.65
N VAL A 976 -35.30 29.12 -6.48
CA VAL A 976 -36.36 28.76 -7.43
C VAL A 976 -35.77 28.55 -8.81
N VAL A 977 -36.24 27.53 -9.53
CA VAL A 977 -35.95 27.31 -10.95
C VAL A 977 -37.26 27.19 -11.72
N GLU A 978 -37.21 27.47 -13.03
CA GLU A 978 -38.28 27.09 -13.95
C GLU A 978 -38.04 25.66 -14.45
N VAL A 979 -39.09 24.84 -14.41
CA VAL A 979 -39.14 23.49 -14.97
C VAL A 979 -39.71 23.59 -16.38
N VAL A 980 -38.91 23.24 -17.38
CA VAL A 980 -39.27 23.38 -18.81
C VAL A 980 -39.68 22.05 -19.45
N ALA A 981 -39.46 20.93 -18.75
CA ALA A 981 -39.92 19.61 -19.15
C ALA A 981 -40.05 18.67 -17.95
N ASN A 982 -40.91 17.66 -18.07
CA ASN A 982 -40.97 16.55 -17.11
C ASN A 982 -39.63 15.83 -17.06
N GLY A 983 -39.13 15.54 -15.87
CA GLY A 983 -37.84 14.87 -15.73
C GLY A 983 -37.32 14.81 -14.30
N GLU A 984 -36.01 14.70 -14.21
CA GLU A 984 -35.26 14.51 -12.97
C GLU A 984 -34.28 15.66 -12.80
N VAL A 985 -34.44 16.43 -11.71
CA VAL A 985 -33.40 17.35 -11.27
C VAL A 985 -32.40 16.59 -10.39
N LYS A 986 -31.12 16.65 -10.75
CA LYS A 986 -30.01 15.89 -10.17
C LYS A 986 -29.08 16.80 -9.38
N PHE A 987 -28.89 16.42 -8.12
CA PHE A 987 -27.72 16.81 -7.34
C PHE A 987 -26.77 15.62 -7.27
N ASN A 988 -25.46 15.84 -7.40
CA ASN A 988 -24.46 14.79 -7.23
C ASN A 988 -23.19 15.33 -6.57
N ASN A 989 -22.31 14.43 -6.14
CA ASN A 989 -21.09 14.79 -5.42
C ASN A 989 -20.08 15.58 -6.28
N ALA A 990 -20.14 15.51 -7.62
CA ALA A 990 -19.29 16.31 -8.52
C ALA A 990 -19.60 17.81 -8.46
N GLN A 991 -20.79 18.19 -7.96
CA GLN A 991 -21.20 19.58 -7.81
C GLN A 991 -20.61 20.23 -6.55
N ARG A 992 -20.09 19.46 -5.59
CA ARG A 992 -19.64 19.97 -4.29
C ARG A 992 -18.28 20.68 -4.40
N VAL A 993 -18.18 21.84 -3.75
CA VAL A 993 -16.95 22.64 -3.70
C VAL A 993 -16.77 23.25 -2.32
N PHE A 994 -15.51 23.44 -1.89
CA PHE A 994 -15.21 24.12 -0.64
C PHE A 994 -15.09 25.62 -0.89
N VAL A 995 -16.18 26.34 -0.69
CA VAL A 995 -16.22 27.79 -0.85
C VAL A 995 -16.93 28.39 0.35
N LYS A 996 -16.23 29.28 1.07
CA LYS A 996 -16.73 29.91 2.30
C LYS A 996 -17.59 31.11 1.96
N GLU A 997 -18.55 31.40 2.84
CA GLU A 997 -19.34 32.61 2.75
C GLU A 997 -18.45 33.83 3.04
N ALA A 998 -17.55 33.71 4.02
CA ALA A 998 -16.59 34.78 4.36
C ALA A 998 -15.62 35.16 3.23
N ASP A 999 -15.45 34.34 2.19
CA ASP A 999 -14.57 34.63 1.06
C ASP A 999 -15.22 35.58 0.03
N ALA A 1000 -16.54 35.82 0.11
CA ALA A 1000 -17.25 36.65 -0.86
C ALA A 1000 -16.81 38.12 -0.78
N ASP A 1001 -16.34 38.64 -1.91
CA ASP A 1001 -15.89 40.02 -2.10
C ASP A 1001 -16.82 40.85 -3.00
N GLY A 1002 -17.93 40.25 -3.44
CA GLY A 1002 -18.89 40.85 -4.37
C GLY A 1002 -18.61 40.52 -5.84
N THR A 1003 -17.53 39.82 -6.15
CA THR A 1003 -17.27 39.29 -7.50
C THR A 1003 -18.00 37.97 -7.73
N TYR A 1004 -18.21 37.62 -9.01
CA TYR A 1004 -19.00 36.46 -9.38
C TYR A 1004 -18.32 35.12 -9.06
N ASP A 1005 -16.99 35.03 -9.18
CA ASP A 1005 -16.24 33.78 -9.06
C ASP A 1005 -15.57 33.62 -7.67
N ASN A 1006 -15.94 34.44 -6.68
CA ASN A 1006 -15.35 34.38 -5.33
C ASN A 1006 -16.40 34.39 -4.21
N GLY A 1007 -16.31 33.40 -3.31
CA GLY A 1007 -17.21 33.19 -2.18
C GLY A 1007 -18.61 32.68 -2.54
N SER A 1008 -19.35 32.26 -1.51
CA SER A 1008 -20.69 31.63 -1.64
C SER A 1008 -21.76 32.38 -0.85
N VAL A 1009 -21.92 33.70 -1.03
CA VAL A 1009 -22.85 34.51 -0.21
C VAL A 1009 -24.11 34.90 -0.97
N PHE A 1010 -25.26 34.81 -0.30
CA PHE A 1010 -26.48 35.47 -0.75
C PHE A 1010 -27.41 36.01 0.35
N PHE A 1011 -27.54 35.37 1.53
CA PHE A 1011 -28.39 35.90 2.61
C PHE A 1011 -27.66 36.83 3.60
N LYS A 1012 -26.35 36.65 3.78
CA LYS A 1012 -25.56 37.36 4.79
C LYS A 1012 -25.33 38.81 4.38
N GLY A 1013 -25.59 39.73 5.31
CA GLY A 1013 -25.23 41.14 5.13
C GLY A 1013 -23.73 41.33 5.32
N GLY A 1014 -22.95 41.31 4.24
CA GLY A 1014 -21.50 41.47 4.32
C GLY A 1014 -21.08 42.82 4.91
N ASN A 1015 -20.60 42.85 6.15
CA ASN A 1015 -19.58 43.82 6.53
C ASN A 1015 -18.30 43.41 5.80
N SER A 1016 -17.92 44.15 4.75
CA SER A 1016 -16.64 44.00 4.08
C SER A 1016 -15.51 44.09 5.11
N LYS A 1017 -15.00 42.94 5.58
CA LYS A 1017 -13.76 42.93 6.36
C LYS A 1017 -12.63 43.21 5.37
N SER A 1018 -12.11 44.42 5.41
CA SER A 1018 -10.82 44.74 4.80
C SER A 1018 -9.76 43.77 5.34
N LYS A 1019 -9.22 42.88 4.49
CA LYS A 1019 -7.92 42.26 4.73
C LYS A 1019 -7.12 42.00 3.44
N THR A 1020 -5.84 42.28 3.63
CA THR A 1020 -4.63 42.04 2.86
C THR A 1020 -4.68 40.85 1.90
N SER A 1021 -4.34 41.15 0.65
CA SER A 1021 -4.04 40.20 -0.42
C SER A 1021 -3.10 39.09 0.07
N LYS A 1022 -3.61 37.88 0.28
CA LYS A 1022 -2.78 36.67 0.21
C LYS A 1022 -2.94 36.12 -1.20
N SER A 1023 -1.89 36.28 -1.99
CA SER A 1023 -1.74 35.64 -3.29
C SER A 1023 -1.66 34.13 -3.09
N VAL A 1024 -2.79 33.43 -3.24
CA VAL A 1024 -2.75 32.00 -3.52
C VAL A 1024 -2.43 31.88 -5.01
N ALA A 1025 -1.26 31.32 -5.32
CA ALA A 1025 -0.89 31.01 -6.70
C ALA A 1025 -1.81 29.91 -7.21
N GLN A 1026 -2.90 30.29 -7.89
CA GLN A 1026 -3.62 29.39 -8.77
C GLN A 1026 -2.79 29.22 -10.04
N THR A 1027 -2.43 27.98 -10.33
CA THR A 1027 -1.90 27.54 -11.62
C THR A 1027 -2.93 27.92 -12.68
N GLN A 1028 -2.63 28.95 -13.47
CA GLN A 1028 -3.47 29.39 -14.58
C GLN A 1028 -3.43 28.34 -15.69
N THR A 1029 -4.37 27.40 -15.68
CA THR A 1029 -4.92 26.91 -16.95
C THR A 1029 -5.66 28.08 -17.58
N GLU A 1030 -5.34 28.44 -18.82
CA GLU A 1030 -6.02 29.49 -19.58
C GLU A 1030 -7.50 29.10 -19.81
N THR A 1031 -8.34 29.33 -18.81
CA THR A 1031 -9.78 29.19 -18.95
C THR A 1031 -10.27 30.31 -19.87
N PRO A 1032 -11.09 30.01 -20.90
CA PRO A 1032 -11.70 31.03 -21.74
C PRO A 1032 -12.42 32.07 -20.88
N VAL A 1033 -12.02 33.34 -21.01
CA VAL A 1033 -12.51 34.43 -20.16
C VAL A 1033 -13.69 35.12 -20.85
N MET A 1034 -14.83 35.24 -20.16
CA MET A 1034 -16.00 35.99 -20.66
C MET A 1034 -15.88 37.47 -20.26
N GLN A 1035 -15.96 38.36 -21.24
CA GLN A 1035 -16.04 39.81 -20.99
C GLN A 1035 -17.46 40.16 -20.56
N LYS A 1036 -17.62 41.02 -19.55
CA LYS A 1036 -18.94 41.35 -19.00
C LYS A 1036 -19.17 42.85 -18.90
N ILE A 1037 -20.38 43.29 -19.23
CA ILE A 1037 -20.86 44.67 -19.05
C ILE A 1037 -22.10 44.65 -18.17
N ARG A 1038 -22.12 45.45 -17.10
CA ARG A 1038 -23.34 45.74 -16.34
C ARG A 1038 -23.90 47.09 -16.78
N LEU A 1039 -25.16 47.08 -17.20
CA LEU A 1039 -25.93 48.28 -17.53
C LEU A 1039 -26.99 48.55 -16.47
N GLU A 1040 -27.12 49.81 -16.09
CA GLU A 1040 -28.12 50.29 -15.16
C GLU A 1040 -29.06 51.27 -15.88
N PHE A 1041 -30.35 50.98 -15.84
CA PHE A 1041 -31.41 51.87 -16.31
C PHE A 1041 -32.18 52.45 -15.13
N SER A 1042 -32.52 53.74 -15.20
CA SER A 1042 -33.22 54.45 -14.11
C SER A 1042 -34.27 55.42 -14.65
N ALA A 1043 -35.48 55.39 -14.11
CA ALA A 1043 -36.51 56.40 -14.38
C ALA A 1043 -36.36 57.60 -13.44
N LEU A 1044 -36.08 58.78 -14.01
CA LEU A 1044 -35.93 60.04 -13.27
C LEU A 1044 -37.25 60.77 -13.02
N SER A 1045 -38.28 60.50 -13.84
CA SER A 1045 -39.64 61.00 -13.64
C SER A 1045 -40.67 59.97 -14.09
N GLY A 1046 -41.90 60.07 -13.55
CA GLY A 1046 -42.93 59.04 -13.71
C GLY A 1046 -42.82 57.93 -12.65
N PRO A 1047 -43.38 56.73 -12.89
CA PRO A 1047 -43.22 55.58 -12.00
C PRO A 1047 -41.74 55.23 -11.81
N SER A 1048 -41.29 55.15 -10.56
CA SER A 1048 -39.90 54.80 -10.24
C SER A 1048 -39.59 53.38 -10.76
N THR A 1049 -38.49 53.23 -11.47
CA THR A 1049 -38.03 51.94 -12.00
C THR A 1049 -36.52 51.97 -12.15
N HIS A 1050 -35.89 50.88 -11.72
CA HIS A 1050 -34.47 50.60 -11.89
C HIS A 1050 -34.34 49.20 -12.53
N ARG A 1051 -33.33 49.01 -13.38
CA ARG A 1051 -33.05 47.71 -13.99
C ARG A 1051 -31.54 47.54 -14.15
N GLU A 1052 -31.04 46.46 -13.59
CA GLU A 1052 -29.69 45.96 -13.89
C GLU A 1052 -29.79 44.93 -15.02
N LEU A 1053 -28.95 45.07 -16.04
CA LEU A 1053 -28.77 44.11 -17.11
C LEU A 1053 -27.31 43.64 -17.14
N LEU A 1054 -27.11 42.35 -17.43
CA LEU A 1054 -25.78 41.77 -17.59
C LEU A 1054 -25.60 41.23 -19.00
N LEU A 1055 -24.56 41.72 -19.68
CA LEU A 1055 -24.16 41.28 -21.01
C LEU A 1055 -22.83 40.54 -20.89
N GLY A 1056 -22.77 39.29 -21.37
CA GLY A 1056 -21.55 38.50 -21.48
C GLY A 1056 -21.09 38.37 -22.93
N PHE A 1057 -19.79 38.39 -23.18
CA PHE A 1057 -19.22 38.18 -24.52
C PHE A 1057 -18.08 37.17 -24.43
N SER A 1058 -18.13 36.11 -25.23
CA SER A 1058 -17.05 35.13 -25.28
C SER A 1058 -17.00 34.41 -26.64
N ASP A 1059 -15.89 33.72 -26.89
CA ASP A 1059 -15.70 32.89 -28.09
C ASP A 1059 -16.50 31.57 -28.07
N PHE A 1060 -17.10 31.23 -26.93
CA PHE A 1060 -17.82 29.97 -26.72
C PHE A 1060 -19.33 30.15 -26.53
N THR A 1061 -19.84 31.38 -26.64
CA THR A 1061 -21.26 31.72 -26.73
C THR A 1061 -21.59 32.33 -28.09
N THR A 1062 -22.86 32.43 -28.43
CA THR A 1062 -23.38 32.93 -29.70
C THR A 1062 -24.31 34.12 -29.48
N ASP A 1063 -24.80 34.74 -30.56
CA ASP A 1063 -25.84 35.79 -30.47
C ASP A 1063 -27.26 35.20 -30.47
N GLY A 1064 -27.37 33.87 -30.49
CA GLY A 1064 -28.62 33.14 -30.31
C GLY A 1064 -28.84 32.77 -28.85
N TYR A 1065 -29.77 31.85 -28.61
CA TYR A 1065 -29.97 31.26 -27.29
C TYR A 1065 -28.89 30.21 -26.99
N ASP A 1066 -28.24 30.33 -25.83
CA ASP A 1066 -27.21 29.46 -25.30
C ASP A 1066 -27.63 28.96 -23.90
N TYR A 1067 -28.02 27.68 -23.80
CA TYR A 1067 -28.56 27.11 -22.56
C TYR A 1067 -27.68 27.42 -21.32
N GLY A 1068 -28.31 27.98 -20.29
CA GLY A 1068 -27.64 28.36 -19.04
C GLY A 1068 -26.94 29.72 -19.07
N TYR A 1069 -26.99 30.48 -20.17
CA TYR A 1069 -26.36 31.80 -20.29
C TYR A 1069 -27.36 32.96 -20.36
N GLU A 1070 -28.60 32.71 -20.79
CA GLU A 1070 -29.67 33.71 -20.81
C GLU A 1070 -30.57 33.62 -19.59
N ALA A 1071 -31.09 34.77 -19.16
CA ALA A 1071 -32.14 34.85 -18.15
C ALA A 1071 -33.29 35.73 -18.66
N LYS A 1072 -34.46 35.11 -18.86
CA LYS A 1072 -35.69 35.83 -19.24
C LYS A 1072 -36.09 36.81 -18.16
N SER A 1073 -36.53 37.99 -18.58
CA SER A 1073 -37.16 38.95 -17.69
C SER A 1073 -38.54 38.40 -17.30
N SER A 1074 -38.68 38.06 -16.02
CA SER A 1074 -39.91 37.50 -15.45
C SER A 1074 -40.90 38.59 -15.02
N GLU A 1075 -40.62 39.85 -15.31
CA GLU A 1075 -41.31 41.03 -14.79
C GLU A 1075 -41.78 41.94 -15.94
N SER A 1076 -42.88 42.66 -15.72
CA SER A 1076 -43.38 43.66 -16.68
C SER A 1076 -43.52 45.02 -15.99
N ASN A 1077 -42.54 45.89 -16.16
CA ASN A 1077 -42.59 47.24 -15.60
C ASN A 1077 -43.36 48.24 -16.48
N ASN A 1078 -43.81 49.33 -15.84
CA ASN A 1078 -44.45 50.46 -16.51
C ASN A 1078 -43.47 51.19 -17.43
N ASN A 1079 -42.25 51.42 -16.94
CA ASN A 1079 -41.09 51.85 -17.70
C ASN A 1079 -40.06 50.72 -17.64
N ASP A 1080 -39.43 50.31 -18.74
CA ASP A 1080 -38.45 49.22 -18.69
C ASP A 1080 -37.40 49.34 -19.80
N LEU A 1081 -36.25 48.69 -19.57
CA LEU A 1081 -35.19 48.49 -20.53
C LEU A 1081 -34.71 47.04 -20.41
N ASN A 1082 -34.71 46.29 -21.51
CA ASN A 1082 -34.28 44.89 -21.50
C ASN A 1082 -33.35 44.60 -22.68
N LEU A 1083 -32.59 43.51 -22.58
CA LEU A 1083 -31.88 42.92 -23.72
C LEU A 1083 -32.91 42.20 -24.61
N SER A 1084 -32.69 42.19 -25.93
CA SER A 1084 -33.61 41.59 -26.89
C SER A 1084 -33.08 40.26 -27.40
N LEU A 1085 -33.85 39.18 -27.29
CA LEU A 1085 -33.55 37.90 -27.94
C LEU A 1085 -34.82 37.32 -28.54
N GLU A 1086 -34.84 37.14 -29.86
CA GLU A 1086 -35.95 36.50 -30.59
C GLU A 1086 -37.36 37.08 -30.27
N GLY A 1087 -37.43 38.37 -29.90
CA GLY A 1087 -38.68 39.06 -29.54
C GLY A 1087 -39.04 39.01 -28.05
N GLU A 1088 -38.26 38.30 -27.24
CA GLU A 1088 -38.37 38.22 -25.79
C GLU A 1088 -37.43 39.22 -25.09
N ASN A 1089 -37.78 39.56 -23.84
CA ASN A 1089 -37.01 40.47 -22.99
C ASN A 1089 -36.11 39.67 -22.04
N MET A 1090 -34.81 39.95 -22.04
CA MET A 1090 -33.82 39.30 -21.18
C MET A 1090 -33.22 40.29 -20.17
N ASN A 1091 -32.89 39.78 -18.97
CA ASN A 1091 -32.12 40.49 -17.95
C ASN A 1091 -30.62 40.13 -18.01
N ILE A 1092 -30.31 38.89 -18.40
CA ILE A 1092 -28.95 38.39 -18.63
C ILE A 1092 -28.92 37.78 -20.03
N GLN A 1093 -27.87 38.08 -20.80
CA GLN A 1093 -27.65 37.46 -22.11
C GLN A 1093 -26.15 37.33 -22.39
N ALA A 1094 -25.73 36.19 -22.92
CA ALA A 1094 -24.41 36.06 -23.52
C ALA A 1094 -24.49 36.31 -25.03
N TYR A 1095 -23.36 36.72 -25.59
CA TYR A 1095 -23.19 37.04 -27.00
C TYR A 1095 -21.90 36.38 -27.50
N GLY A 1096 -21.77 36.22 -28.82
CA GLY A 1096 -20.47 35.96 -29.44
C GLY A 1096 -19.47 37.09 -29.16
N PRO A 1097 -18.19 36.90 -29.52
CA PRO A 1097 -17.12 37.82 -29.15
C PRO A 1097 -17.36 39.26 -29.65
N VAL A 1098 -16.79 40.22 -28.93
CA VAL A 1098 -16.87 41.63 -29.30
C VAL A 1098 -16.11 41.88 -30.61
N SER A 1099 -16.77 42.52 -31.56
CA SER A 1099 -16.20 43.02 -32.81
C SER A 1099 -16.57 44.49 -33.03
N ASN A 1100 -15.86 45.20 -33.90
CA ASN A 1100 -16.13 46.62 -34.17
C ASN A 1100 -17.56 46.85 -34.70
N ASP A 1101 -18.08 45.90 -35.47
CA ASP A 1101 -19.42 45.91 -36.06
C ASP A 1101 -20.50 45.27 -35.17
N LYS A 1102 -20.16 44.85 -33.95
CA LYS A 1102 -21.09 44.25 -33.00
C LYS A 1102 -22.17 45.26 -32.60
N ILE A 1103 -23.43 44.82 -32.70
CA ILE A 1103 -24.62 45.57 -32.31
C ILE A 1103 -25.42 44.72 -31.33
N VAL A 1104 -25.72 45.28 -30.17
CA VAL A 1104 -26.61 44.66 -29.19
C VAL A 1104 -27.87 45.51 -29.03
N PRO A 1105 -29.04 45.06 -29.53
CA PRO A 1105 -30.29 45.81 -29.47
C PRO A 1105 -30.90 45.80 -28.05
N LEU A 1106 -31.52 46.92 -27.66
CA LEU A 1106 -32.22 47.07 -26.38
C LEU A 1106 -33.71 47.36 -26.58
N ASN A 1107 -34.56 46.63 -25.86
CA ASN A 1107 -36.00 46.85 -25.83
C ASN A 1107 -36.36 47.91 -24.79
N PHE A 1108 -36.85 49.07 -25.22
CA PHE A 1108 -37.22 50.17 -24.32
C PHE A 1108 -38.74 50.44 -24.31
N LYS A 1109 -39.31 50.64 -23.13
CA LYS A 1109 -40.73 50.96 -22.93
C LYS A 1109 -40.89 52.11 -21.95
N SER A 1110 -41.79 53.05 -22.28
CA SER A 1110 -42.21 54.14 -21.39
C SER A 1110 -43.72 54.18 -21.20
N SER A 1111 -44.17 54.43 -19.97
CA SER A 1111 -45.57 54.58 -19.58
C SER A 1111 -46.16 55.97 -19.85
N GLY A 1112 -45.32 56.97 -20.06
CA GLY A 1112 -45.72 58.39 -20.15
C GLY A 1112 -44.61 59.27 -20.72
N SER A 1113 -44.82 60.58 -20.72
CA SER A 1113 -43.77 61.57 -21.01
C SER A 1113 -42.86 61.70 -19.80
N ASN A 1114 -41.84 60.85 -19.76
CA ASN A 1114 -40.95 60.65 -18.61
C ASN A 1114 -39.48 60.89 -19.04
N SER A 1115 -38.59 61.01 -18.05
CA SER A 1115 -37.14 61.14 -18.21
C SER A 1115 -36.41 59.93 -17.61
N PHE A 1116 -35.30 59.53 -18.22
CA PHE A 1116 -34.59 58.29 -17.96
C PHE A 1116 -33.08 58.46 -18.06
N GLU A 1117 -32.34 57.52 -17.47
CA GLU A 1117 -30.88 57.39 -17.57
C GLU A 1117 -30.47 55.96 -17.89
N ILE A 1118 -29.42 55.80 -18.70
CA ILE A 1118 -28.70 54.54 -18.94
C ILE A 1118 -27.22 54.77 -18.67
N LYS A 1119 -26.58 53.90 -17.89
CA LYS A 1119 -25.14 53.95 -17.64
C LYS A 1119 -24.52 52.57 -17.51
N ILE A 1120 -23.21 52.45 -17.74
CA ILE A 1120 -22.43 51.28 -17.34
C ILE A 1120 -22.05 51.43 -15.87
N THR A 1121 -22.33 50.42 -15.05
CA THR A 1121 -21.94 50.40 -13.63
C THR A 1121 -20.69 49.57 -13.37
N ASP A 1122 -20.41 48.59 -14.22
CA ASP A 1122 -19.23 47.73 -14.10
C ASP A 1122 -18.82 47.12 -15.46
N LYS A 1123 -17.52 46.87 -15.63
CA LYS A 1123 -16.94 46.18 -16.80
C LYS A 1123 -15.87 45.20 -16.33
N VAL A 1124 -16.00 43.94 -16.73
CA VAL A 1124 -15.05 42.87 -16.37
C VAL A 1124 -14.36 42.37 -17.64
N HIS A 1125 -13.02 42.25 -17.60
CA HIS A 1125 -12.18 41.75 -18.70
C HIS A 1125 -12.23 42.56 -20.02
N PHE A 1126 -12.59 43.83 -19.94
CA PHE A 1126 -12.43 44.80 -21.04
C PHE A 1126 -11.10 45.56 -20.89
N SER A 1127 -10.42 45.84 -22.01
CA SER A 1127 -9.30 46.77 -22.00
C SER A 1127 -9.79 48.19 -21.72
N GLU A 1128 -8.97 49.02 -21.07
CA GLU A 1128 -9.30 50.44 -20.84
C GLU A 1128 -9.53 51.22 -22.15
N GLU A 1129 -8.94 50.74 -23.25
CA GLU A 1129 -9.03 51.33 -24.58
C GLU A 1129 -10.32 50.97 -25.32
N GLN A 1130 -10.99 49.87 -24.94
CA GLN A 1130 -12.25 49.46 -25.56
C GLN A 1130 -13.39 50.39 -25.11
N SER A 1131 -13.72 51.35 -25.99
CA SER A 1131 -14.86 52.22 -25.80
C SER A 1131 -16.17 51.49 -26.13
N ILE A 1132 -17.22 51.81 -25.37
CA ILE A 1132 -18.55 51.20 -25.46
C ILE A 1132 -19.55 52.34 -25.56
N TYR A 1133 -20.37 52.32 -26.60
CA TYR A 1133 -21.28 53.41 -26.93
C TYR A 1133 -22.73 52.95 -26.84
N LEU A 1134 -23.60 53.87 -26.42
CA LEU A 1134 -25.05 53.78 -26.65
C LEU A 1134 -25.39 54.57 -27.90
N ARG A 1135 -25.98 53.91 -28.89
CA ARG A 1135 -26.52 54.55 -30.08
C ARG A 1135 -28.02 54.79 -29.89
N ASP A 1136 -28.44 56.05 -29.94
CA ASP A 1136 -29.86 56.43 -30.01
C ASP A 1136 -30.24 56.66 -31.48
N ASN A 1137 -30.91 55.67 -32.08
CA ASN A 1137 -31.36 55.69 -33.47
C ASN A 1137 -32.44 56.75 -33.75
N MET A 1138 -33.16 57.22 -32.73
CA MET A 1138 -34.16 58.28 -32.89
C MET A 1138 -33.51 59.64 -33.04
N LEU A 1139 -32.39 59.88 -32.34
CA LEU A 1139 -31.63 61.14 -32.41
C LEU A 1139 -30.44 61.08 -33.37
N GLY A 1140 -30.03 59.88 -33.78
CA GLY A 1140 -28.82 59.65 -34.57
C GLY A 1140 -27.52 59.89 -33.79
N THR A 1141 -27.55 59.78 -32.45
CA THR A 1141 -26.41 60.15 -31.59
C THR A 1141 -25.70 58.92 -31.01
N TYR A 1142 -24.37 58.97 -30.94
CA TYR A 1142 -23.53 57.99 -30.24
C TYR A 1142 -23.02 58.60 -28.94
N PHE A 1143 -23.35 58.00 -27.81
CA PHE A 1143 -22.91 58.44 -26.48
C PHE A 1143 -21.91 57.44 -25.90
N ASN A 1144 -20.74 57.91 -25.46
CA ASN A 1144 -19.72 57.04 -24.89
C ASN A 1144 -20.05 56.68 -23.43
N LEU A 1145 -20.54 55.46 -23.20
CA LEU A 1145 -20.86 54.97 -21.85
C LEU A 1145 -19.62 54.61 -21.04
N SER A 1146 -18.43 54.54 -21.66
CA SER A 1146 -17.18 54.19 -20.97
C SER A 1146 -16.56 55.36 -20.18
N GLU A 1147 -17.04 56.58 -20.37
CA GLU A 1147 -16.55 57.77 -19.64
C GLU A 1147 -17.18 57.93 -18.24
N GLY A 1148 -18.06 57.01 -17.84
CA GLY A 1148 -18.69 56.99 -16.50
C GLY A 1148 -19.92 57.88 -16.36
N GLU A 1149 -20.22 58.71 -17.35
CA GLU A 1149 -21.42 59.56 -17.39
C GLU A 1149 -22.67 58.76 -17.79
N ALA A 1150 -23.83 59.14 -17.23
CA ALA A 1150 -25.11 58.56 -17.61
C ALA A 1150 -25.68 59.25 -18.86
N TYR A 1151 -26.25 58.46 -19.77
CA TYR A 1151 -27.02 58.99 -20.89
C TYR A 1151 -28.43 59.33 -20.44
N SER A 1152 -28.71 60.62 -20.23
CA SER A 1152 -30.06 61.11 -19.87
C SER A 1152 -30.91 61.41 -21.11
N PHE A 1153 -32.15 60.95 -21.13
CA PHE A 1153 -33.08 61.21 -22.23
C PHE A 1153 -34.54 61.33 -21.76
N THR A 1154 -35.41 61.85 -22.62
CA THR A 1154 -36.86 61.81 -22.43
C THR A 1154 -37.53 60.92 -23.47
N SER A 1155 -38.71 60.41 -23.14
CA SER A 1155 -39.52 59.64 -24.07
C SER A 1155 -41.00 59.84 -23.80
N GLU A 1156 -41.81 59.85 -24.86
CA GLU A 1156 -43.27 59.74 -24.76
C GLU A 1156 -43.69 58.31 -24.41
N LYS A 1157 -44.99 58.11 -24.15
CA LYS A 1157 -45.57 56.79 -23.92
C LYS A 1157 -45.43 55.92 -25.17
N GLY A 1158 -44.86 54.73 -25.03
CA GLY A 1158 -44.70 53.79 -26.15
C GLY A 1158 -43.71 52.66 -25.88
N LYS A 1159 -43.57 51.77 -26.88
CA LYS A 1159 -42.47 50.82 -27.00
C LYS A 1159 -41.56 51.28 -28.13
N PHE A 1160 -40.26 51.33 -27.89
CA PHE A 1160 -39.25 51.88 -28.81
C PHE A 1160 -38.07 50.91 -28.92
N ASN A 1161 -38.36 49.68 -29.34
CA ASN A 1161 -37.37 48.59 -29.38
C ASN A 1161 -36.24 48.80 -30.41
N ASP A 1162 -36.45 49.69 -31.39
CA ASP A 1162 -35.43 50.03 -32.38
C ASP A 1162 -34.62 51.29 -32.01
N ARG A 1163 -34.87 51.88 -30.82
CA ARG A 1163 -34.27 53.17 -30.45
C ARG A 1163 -32.84 53.03 -29.95
N PHE A 1164 -32.54 52.02 -29.14
CA PHE A 1164 -31.27 51.93 -28.43
C PHE A 1164 -30.49 50.67 -28.81
N GLU A 1165 -29.20 50.86 -29.11
CA GLU A 1165 -28.24 49.80 -29.40
C GLU A 1165 -26.96 50.05 -28.59
N ILE A 1166 -26.36 49.00 -28.03
CA ILE A 1166 -24.97 49.05 -27.56
C ILE A 1166 -24.06 48.68 -28.74
N VAL A 1167 -23.05 49.52 -28.98
CA VAL A 1167 -22.09 49.35 -30.09
C VAL A 1167 -20.66 49.60 -29.61
N PHE A 1168 -19.69 49.00 -30.29
CA PHE A 1168 -18.29 48.97 -29.86
C PHE A 1168 -17.36 49.85 -30.71
N GLN A 1169 -17.93 50.73 -31.53
CA GLN A 1169 -17.21 51.71 -32.34
C GLN A 1169 -17.94 53.06 -32.35
N SER A 1170 -17.18 54.15 -32.52
CA SER A 1170 -17.73 55.50 -32.59
C SER A 1170 -18.50 55.73 -33.89
N GLU A 1171 -19.34 56.77 -33.94
CA GLU A 1171 -20.03 57.19 -35.18
C GLU A 1171 -19.05 57.40 -36.34
N GLN A 1172 -17.91 58.05 -36.07
CA GLN A 1172 -16.87 58.29 -37.07
C GLN A 1172 -16.22 57.00 -37.57
N ALA A 1173 -16.06 55.99 -36.71
CA ALA A 1173 -15.52 54.68 -37.08
C ALA A 1173 -16.57 53.82 -37.83
N ALA A 1174 -17.84 53.88 -37.42
CA ALA A 1174 -18.97 53.23 -38.10
C ALA A 1174 -19.21 53.83 -39.50
N LEU A 1175 -19.05 55.15 -39.64
CA LEU A 1175 -19.08 55.88 -40.92
C LEU A 1175 -17.75 55.77 -41.69
N SER A 1176 -16.64 55.44 -41.01
CA SER A 1176 -15.37 55.06 -41.65
C SER A 1176 -15.38 53.61 -42.12
N THR A 1177 -16.55 53.07 -42.45
CA THR A 1177 -16.60 52.07 -43.49
C THR A 1177 -15.89 52.69 -44.71
N GLU A 1178 -14.62 52.33 -44.89
CA GLU A 1178 -14.27 51.60 -46.09
C GLU A 1178 -15.43 50.63 -46.30
N GLN A 1179 -16.40 51.14 -47.05
CA GLN A 1179 -17.56 50.44 -47.53
C GLN A 1179 -17.06 49.06 -47.90
N ALA A 1180 -17.61 48.03 -47.26
CA ALA A 1180 -17.33 46.64 -47.58
C ALA A 1180 -17.05 46.56 -49.07
N GLU A 1181 -15.76 46.37 -49.43
CA GLU A 1181 -15.40 45.93 -50.76
C GLU A 1181 -16.05 44.55 -50.84
N VAL A 1182 -17.32 44.54 -51.26
CA VAL A 1182 -17.86 43.45 -52.07
C VAL A 1182 -16.73 43.07 -53.00
N ASP A 1183 -16.33 41.80 -53.00
CA ASP A 1183 -15.33 41.19 -53.88
C ASP A 1183 -15.41 41.73 -55.32
N ALA A 1184 -14.85 42.91 -55.53
CA ALA A 1184 -14.97 43.65 -56.77
C ALA A 1184 -13.68 43.36 -57.52
N ASN A 1185 -13.75 42.35 -58.37
CA ASN A 1185 -12.75 42.11 -59.40
C ASN A 1185 -12.48 43.44 -60.14
N PHE A 1186 -11.31 44.05 -59.91
CA PHE A 1186 -10.97 45.35 -60.46
C PHE A 1186 -10.57 45.21 -61.93
N VAL A 1187 -11.55 45.25 -62.83
CA VAL A 1187 -11.31 45.33 -64.28
C VAL A 1187 -11.33 46.79 -64.72
N TYR A 1188 -10.20 47.33 -65.18
CA TYR A 1188 -10.09 48.71 -65.65
C TYR A 1188 -9.07 48.86 -66.79
N TYR A 1189 -9.22 49.92 -67.60
CA TYR A 1189 -8.39 50.22 -68.77
C TYR A 1189 -7.77 51.61 -68.65
N THR A 1190 -6.48 51.75 -68.99
CA THR A 1190 -5.78 53.04 -68.99
C THR A 1190 -5.56 53.55 -70.42
N ASN A 1191 -6.07 54.75 -70.71
CA ASN A 1191 -5.90 55.39 -72.03
C ASN A 1191 -4.46 55.85 -72.29
N THR A 1192 -3.67 56.17 -71.26
CA THR A 1192 -2.28 56.61 -71.42
C THR A 1192 -1.39 55.50 -71.97
N ASP A 1193 -1.56 54.27 -71.47
CA ASP A 1193 -0.64 53.15 -71.74
C ASP A 1193 -1.27 52.06 -72.62
N HIS A 1194 -2.54 52.25 -73.00
CA HIS A 1194 -3.34 51.33 -73.83
C HIS A 1194 -3.39 49.89 -73.28
N LYS A 1195 -3.49 49.74 -71.96
CA LYS A 1195 -3.50 48.44 -71.28
C LYS A 1195 -4.77 48.21 -70.46
N LEU A 1196 -5.26 46.98 -70.52
CA LEU A 1196 -6.37 46.45 -69.73
C LEU A 1196 -5.84 45.64 -68.55
N TYR A 1197 -6.29 45.95 -67.35
CA TYR A 1197 -5.92 45.29 -66.09
C TYR A 1197 -7.12 44.58 -65.49
N ALA A 1198 -6.88 43.42 -64.86
CA ALA A 1198 -7.83 42.77 -63.96
C ALA A 1198 -7.11 42.29 -62.70
N LYS A 1199 -7.52 42.79 -61.51
CA LYS A 1199 -6.89 42.48 -60.21
C LYS A 1199 -7.89 41.88 -59.23
N LYS A 1200 -7.36 41.16 -58.22
CA LYS A 1200 -8.10 40.43 -57.17
C LYS A 1200 -9.06 39.32 -57.69
N LEU A 1201 -8.72 38.65 -58.79
CA LEU A 1201 -9.49 37.51 -59.33
C LEU A 1201 -9.22 36.22 -58.52
N ASN A 1202 -10.27 35.56 -58.03
CA ASN A 1202 -10.21 34.21 -57.44
C ASN A 1202 -10.24 33.14 -58.55
N GLY A 1203 -9.08 32.78 -59.09
CA GLY A 1203 -8.92 31.70 -60.09
C GLY A 1203 -8.41 32.17 -61.46
N THR A 1204 -8.16 31.22 -62.37
CA THR A 1204 -7.59 31.51 -63.70
C THR A 1204 -8.68 31.89 -64.71
N VAL A 1205 -8.41 32.90 -65.56
CA VAL A 1205 -9.35 33.30 -66.61
C VAL A 1205 -9.18 32.41 -67.85
N LYS A 1206 -10.11 31.48 -68.06
CA LYS A 1206 -10.14 30.58 -69.22
C LYS A 1206 -10.34 31.32 -70.53
N ARG A 1207 -11.09 32.43 -70.54
CA ARG A 1207 -11.32 33.24 -71.76
C ARG A 1207 -11.50 34.71 -71.44
N LEU A 1208 -10.74 35.57 -72.13
CA LEU A 1208 -10.89 37.02 -72.15
C LEU A 1208 -11.28 37.46 -73.56
N ALA A 1209 -12.34 38.24 -73.69
CA ALA A 1209 -12.73 38.88 -74.94
C ALA A 1209 -13.04 40.37 -74.74
N LEU A 1210 -12.55 41.22 -75.63
CA LEU A 1210 -12.92 42.63 -75.75
C LEU A 1210 -13.80 42.80 -76.98
N VAL A 1211 -14.99 43.36 -76.82
CA VAL A 1211 -16.01 43.46 -77.87
C VAL A 1211 -16.45 44.91 -78.01
N SER A 1212 -16.57 45.41 -79.24
CA SER A 1212 -17.15 46.75 -79.48
C SER A 1212 -18.64 46.76 -79.13
N ILE A 1213 -19.21 47.95 -78.93
CA ILE A 1213 -20.66 48.06 -78.66
C ILE A 1213 -21.55 47.61 -79.82
N THR A 1214 -21.00 47.51 -81.04
CA THR A 1214 -21.67 46.96 -82.22
C THR A 1214 -21.57 45.43 -82.30
N GLY A 1215 -20.93 44.77 -81.33
CA GLY A 1215 -20.84 43.31 -81.21
C GLY A 1215 -19.63 42.66 -81.89
N GLN A 1216 -18.70 43.45 -82.45
CA GLN A 1216 -17.50 42.91 -83.09
C GLN A 1216 -16.44 42.58 -82.04
N ILE A 1217 -15.88 41.36 -82.06
CA ILE A 1217 -14.76 40.96 -81.17
C ILE A 1217 -13.47 41.59 -81.68
N VAL A 1218 -12.75 42.26 -80.78
CA VAL A 1218 -11.61 43.13 -81.08
C VAL A 1218 -10.31 42.58 -80.51
N LEU A 1219 -10.39 41.87 -79.39
CA LEU A 1219 -9.29 41.10 -78.81
C LEU A 1219 -9.86 39.85 -78.16
N GLU A 1220 -9.20 38.71 -78.33
CA GLU A 1220 -9.57 37.49 -77.65
C GLU A 1220 -8.32 36.70 -77.23
N LYS A 1221 -8.32 36.20 -75.99
CA LYS A 1221 -7.25 35.37 -75.43
C LYS A 1221 -7.83 34.28 -74.54
N ASN A 1222 -7.24 33.09 -74.61
CA ASN A 1222 -7.63 31.95 -73.78
C ASN A 1222 -6.58 31.67 -72.70
N ASN A 1223 -7.02 31.12 -71.57
CA ASN A 1223 -6.22 30.67 -70.42
C ASN A 1223 -5.18 31.71 -69.96
N VAL A 1224 -5.65 32.91 -69.64
CA VAL A 1224 -4.80 34.02 -69.19
C VAL A 1224 -4.63 33.93 -67.67
N SER A 1225 -3.38 33.84 -67.21
CA SER A 1225 -3.09 33.74 -65.78
C SER A 1225 -3.37 35.05 -65.03
N PRO A 1226 -3.71 34.98 -63.73
CA PRO A 1226 -4.00 36.16 -62.91
C PRO A 1226 -2.85 37.18 -62.87
N GLN A 1227 -1.59 36.72 -62.80
CA GLN A 1227 -0.42 37.61 -62.77
C GLN A 1227 -0.27 38.43 -64.07
N VAL A 1228 -0.60 37.86 -65.23
CA VAL A 1228 -0.55 38.60 -66.51
C VAL A 1228 -1.61 39.70 -66.56
N LEU A 1229 -2.80 39.44 -66.02
CA LEU A 1229 -3.89 40.42 -65.94
C LEU A 1229 -3.63 41.52 -64.91
N GLN A 1230 -2.95 41.19 -63.81
CA GLN A 1230 -2.54 42.18 -62.80
C GLN A 1230 -1.46 43.13 -63.33
N ASN A 1231 -0.57 42.64 -64.19
CA ASN A 1231 0.50 43.43 -64.82
C ASN A 1231 0.04 44.18 -66.10
N GLY A 1232 -1.16 43.88 -66.59
CA GLY A 1232 -1.83 44.58 -67.68
C GLY A 1232 -1.53 44.03 -69.07
N ILE A 1233 -2.59 43.91 -69.89
CA ILE A 1233 -2.54 43.41 -71.26
C ILE A 1233 -2.77 44.56 -72.24
N THR A 1234 -1.86 44.75 -73.18
CA THR A 1234 -2.02 45.75 -74.24
C THR A 1234 -3.15 45.35 -75.19
N ILE A 1235 -4.09 46.27 -75.42
CA ILE A 1235 -5.16 46.06 -76.40
C ILE A 1235 -4.73 46.60 -77.78
N PRO A 1236 -5.21 46.02 -78.90
CA PRO A 1236 -4.91 46.52 -80.24
C PRO A 1236 -5.37 47.98 -80.43
N LYS A 1237 -4.78 48.71 -81.39
CA LYS A 1237 -5.27 50.05 -81.74
C LYS A 1237 -6.68 49.95 -82.33
N VAL A 1238 -7.64 50.53 -81.62
CA VAL A 1238 -9.06 50.46 -81.91
C VAL A 1238 -9.64 51.86 -81.96
N ALA A 1239 -10.75 52.05 -82.67
CA ALA A 1239 -11.36 53.38 -82.79
C ALA A 1239 -11.88 53.86 -81.43
N SER A 1240 -11.84 55.18 -81.19
CA SER A 1240 -12.36 55.77 -79.96
C SER A 1240 -13.85 55.46 -79.79
N GLY A 1241 -14.25 54.91 -78.66
CA GLY A 1241 -15.62 54.46 -78.39
C GLY A 1241 -15.76 53.55 -77.17
N GLY A 1242 -16.99 53.13 -76.88
CA GLY A 1242 -17.29 52.18 -75.80
C GLY A 1242 -17.06 50.73 -76.20
N TYR A 1243 -16.38 49.97 -75.34
CA TYR A 1243 -16.12 48.54 -75.49
C TYR A 1243 -16.53 47.78 -74.23
N VAL A 1244 -16.79 46.48 -74.36
CA VAL A 1244 -17.15 45.59 -73.25
C VAL A 1244 -16.13 44.47 -73.16
N VAL A 1245 -15.52 44.32 -71.98
CA VAL A 1245 -14.63 43.23 -71.61
C VAL A 1245 -15.47 42.12 -71.00
N PHE A 1246 -15.27 40.89 -71.48
CA PHE A 1246 -15.82 39.66 -70.93
C PHE A 1246 -14.66 38.78 -70.45
N LEU A 1247 -14.72 38.34 -69.18
CA LEU A 1247 -13.79 37.39 -68.59
C LEU A 1247 -14.58 36.18 -68.11
N ARG A 1248 -14.21 34.98 -68.56
CA ARG A 1248 -14.76 33.72 -68.04
C ARG A 1248 -13.71 33.03 -67.20
N THR A 1249 -14.00 32.85 -65.92
CA THR A 1249 -13.13 32.16 -64.94
C THR A 1249 -13.27 30.64 -65.07
N ASP A 1250 -12.36 29.93 -64.42
CA ASP A 1250 -12.26 28.48 -64.43
C ASP A 1250 -13.43 27.76 -63.75
N ASP A 1251 -14.09 28.41 -62.79
CA ASP A 1251 -15.37 28.05 -62.17
C ASP A 1251 -16.61 28.40 -63.03
N ASN A 1252 -16.39 28.80 -64.29
CA ASN A 1252 -17.41 29.15 -65.28
C ASN A 1252 -18.20 30.46 -65.02
N GLN A 1253 -17.82 31.27 -64.03
CA GLN A 1253 -18.42 32.60 -63.88
C GLN A 1253 -17.99 33.54 -65.03
N VAL A 1254 -18.89 34.45 -65.43
CA VAL A 1254 -18.61 35.45 -66.47
C VAL A 1254 -18.67 36.84 -65.87
N ILE A 1255 -17.52 37.49 -65.79
CA ILE A 1255 -17.36 38.87 -65.32
C ILE A 1255 -17.37 39.78 -66.54
N THR A 1256 -18.19 40.83 -66.50
CA THR A 1256 -18.31 41.79 -67.61
C THR A 1256 -18.05 43.22 -67.14
N LYS A 1257 -17.26 43.98 -67.91
CA LYS A 1257 -16.98 45.39 -67.61
C LYS A 1257 -16.98 46.23 -68.88
N LYS A 1258 -17.69 47.36 -68.84
CA LYS A 1258 -17.64 48.36 -69.91
C LYS A 1258 -16.44 49.28 -69.69
N ILE A 1259 -15.68 49.52 -70.75
CA ILE A 1259 -14.57 50.47 -70.79
C ILE A 1259 -14.76 51.44 -71.94
N VAL A 1260 -14.19 52.64 -71.84
CA VAL A 1260 -14.17 53.62 -72.93
C VAL A 1260 -12.73 53.80 -73.37
N VAL A 1261 -12.47 53.56 -74.65
CA VAL A 1261 -11.17 53.81 -75.28
C VAL A 1261 -11.29 55.14 -76.01
N ASN A 1262 -10.43 56.10 -75.71
CA ASN A 1262 -10.46 57.45 -76.27
C ASN A 1262 -9.35 57.70 -77.27
#